data_AF-A0AAV0GWW1-F1
#
_entry.id   AF-A0AAV0GWW1-F1
#
_cell.length_a   1.000
_cell.length_b   1.000
_cell.length_c   1.000
_cell.angle_alpha   90.00
_cell.angle_beta   90.00
_cell.angle_gamma   90.00
#
_symmetry.space_group_name_H-M   'P 1'
#
loop_
_entity.id
_entity.type
_entity.pdbx_description
1 polymer ?
#
loop_
_entity_poly.entity_id
_entity_poly.type
_entity_poly.pdbx_seq_one_letter_code
_entity_poly.pdbx_strand_id
1 'polypeptide(L)'
;MASSTRLSQPPAFSKALSHPLARDPFPKITSLPLRFNRQLSRHSLSLRAVISQNPAKTTSSQTNQFEHCFSKSSDGFLQCENVKVQDIMESVERRPFYLYSKPQITRNVEAYKDALQGMSSIIGYAIKANNNLKILEHLRSLGCGAVLVSGNELRLALRAGFDPTKCIFNGNGKLLEDLVLAAQEGVFVNIDSEFDLENIVAASRIAGKKVNVLLRINPDVDPQVHAYVATGNKNSKFGIRNEKLQWFLDAVKAHPDELKLVGAHCHLGSTITKVDIFRDAAVLMVNYIDEIRSQGFEVDYLNIGGGLGIDYYHSGAVLPKPMNLIDTVRELVLSRNLNLIIEPGRSLIANTCCLVNRVTGVKTNGTKNFVVIDGSMAELIRPSLYDAYQHIELVSPPPPNAEVSTFDVVGPVCESADFLGKERELPTPAKGAGLVVHDAGAYCMSMASTYNLKMRPPEYWVEEDGSFPLQFCKTLQCGVLFETLSSLSFQRAFCSKMGGGAVPSLSNGNLAGQPDPQRTYQVVVAATKDWGIGKDGKLPWKLPSDLKFFKDITLNTSDAGKKNAVIMGRKTWESIPLQHRPLPGRLNVVLTRSGSFNIATAENVVICGSMSSALELLAASPYCLSIEKVFVIGGGEILRESLNASKCDAIHITEIHTSFECDTFIPAIDYSVFQPWYSSPPVVENGIRYCFTTYARVRSSVVDSQSGSDAQVSSDGVENSKFEIKKFSFLPKTVIEKHEEFLYLRLVQDILSTGNSKDDRTQTGTLSKFGCQKVFWRGVLEELLWFISGSTSAKVLQDKGIRIWDGNASRDYLDRIGLKDREEGDLGPVYGFQWRHFGARYTNMHADYTGQGFDQLSDVIDKIKNNPNDRRIILSAWNPADLKLMALPPCHMFAQFYVANGELSCQMYQRSADMGLGVPFNIASYALLTCMIAHVCDLVPGEFVHVIGDAHVYVTHVRPLEEQLKKSPRPFPILKINPEKKDIDSFSASDFKLIGYDPEQKIEMKMAV
;
A
#
# COMPACT_ATOMS: atom_id res chain seq x y z
N MET A 1 -31.98 33.77 43.46
CA MET A 1 -32.40 33.19 44.76
C MET A 1 -32.15 31.68 44.72
N ALA A 2 -32.03 31.01 45.86
CA ALA A 2 -31.68 29.59 45.92
C ALA A 2 -32.87 28.71 46.33
N SER A 3 -32.88 27.46 45.88
CA SER A 3 -33.43 26.33 46.63
C SER A 3 -32.72 25.04 46.20
N SER A 4 -32.60 24.08 47.11
CA SER A 4 -31.96 22.79 46.89
C SER A 4 -32.73 21.70 47.62
N THR A 5 -32.71 20.45 47.10
CA THR A 5 -33.09 19.15 47.71
C THR A 5 -33.46 18.16 46.59
N ARG A 6 -33.34 16.82 46.72
CA ARG A 6 -32.49 15.97 47.58
C ARG A 6 -32.39 14.56 46.94
N LEU A 7 -31.23 13.92 47.12
CA LEU A 7 -30.99 12.46 47.29
C LEU A 7 -31.88 11.42 46.57
N SER A 8 -31.24 10.55 45.77
CA SER A 8 -31.31 9.09 45.96
C SER A 8 -30.09 8.39 45.34
N GLN A 9 -29.64 7.27 45.92
CA GLN A 9 -28.60 6.39 45.39
C GLN A 9 -29.21 5.03 44.99
N PRO A 10 -28.69 4.33 43.96
CA PRO A 10 -29.11 2.98 43.61
C PRO A 10 -28.49 1.92 44.56
N PRO A 11 -29.17 0.80 44.84
CA PRO A 11 -28.66 -0.27 45.69
C PRO A 11 -27.65 -1.18 44.98
N ALA A 12 -26.79 -1.84 45.78
CA ALA A 12 -25.78 -2.78 45.29
C ALA A 12 -26.28 -4.23 45.20
N PHE A 13 -25.65 -5.02 44.32
CA PHE A 13 -25.85 -6.47 44.23
C PHE A 13 -25.31 -7.21 45.46
N SER A 14 -25.98 -8.30 45.86
CA SER A 14 -25.42 -9.33 46.73
C SER A 14 -25.63 -10.71 46.11
N LYS A 15 -24.71 -11.65 46.39
CA LYS A 15 -24.78 -13.05 45.96
C LYS A 15 -25.42 -13.90 47.05
N ALA A 16 -26.22 -14.90 46.67
CA ALA A 16 -25.85 -16.32 46.84
C ALA A 16 -27.05 -17.26 46.62
N LEU A 17 -26.83 -18.36 45.92
CA LEU A 17 -27.43 -19.66 46.22
C LEU A 17 -26.54 -20.76 45.61
N SER A 18 -26.59 -21.96 46.17
CA SER A 18 -25.55 -22.99 45.96
C SER A 18 -26.14 -24.40 46.01
N HIS A 19 -25.65 -25.32 45.18
CA HIS A 19 -25.44 -26.74 45.53
C HIS A 19 -24.44 -27.41 44.54
N PRO A 20 -23.87 -28.59 44.88
CA PRO A 20 -22.65 -29.10 44.25
C PRO A 20 -22.86 -30.38 43.41
N LEU A 21 -21.79 -30.86 42.76
CA LEU A 21 -21.32 -32.25 42.83
C LEU A 21 -19.88 -32.34 42.29
N ALA A 22 -19.20 -33.48 42.47
CA ALA A 22 -17.76 -33.62 42.23
C ALA A 22 -17.38 -34.97 41.61
N ARG A 23 -16.23 -35.04 40.92
CA ARG A 23 -15.13 -36.01 41.19
C ARG A 23 -13.92 -35.85 40.25
N ASP A 24 -12.73 -35.94 40.85
CA ASP A 24 -11.43 -36.15 40.19
C ASP A 24 -11.10 -37.66 40.10
N PRO A 25 -10.23 -38.07 39.16
CA PRO A 25 -9.37 -39.23 39.28
C PRO A 25 -7.87 -38.87 39.37
N PHE A 26 -7.25 -39.29 40.48
CA PHE A 26 -5.82 -39.25 40.85
C PHE A 26 -4.88 -40.04 39.89
N PRO A 27 -3.52 -40.06 40.04
CA PRO A 27 -2.69 -39.52 41.15
C PRO A 27 -1.43 -38.69 40.78
N LYS A 28 -0.78 -38.12 41.80
CA LYS A 28 0.67 -37.79 41.80
C LYS A 28 1.46 -38.94 42.44
N ILE A 29 2.72 -39.15 42.02
CA ILE A 29 3.68 -40.07 42.68
C ILE A 29 4.96 -39.29 43.02
N THR A 30 5.55 -39.58 44.18
CA THR A 30 6.82 -39.02 44.68
C THR A 30 7.99 -39.99 44.47
N SER A 31 9.21 -39.47 44.37
CA SER A 31 10.42 -40.30 44.19
C SER A 31 11.61 -39.78 45.00
N LEU A 32 12.20 -40.66 45.81
CA LEU A 32 13.50 -40.53 46.51
C LEU A 32 14.19 -41.92 46.50
N PRO A 33 15.50 -42.04 46.79
CA PRO A 33 16.42 -42.52 45.76
C PRO A 33 17.10 -43.85 46.11
N LEU A 34 17.84 -44.43 45.15
CA LEU A 34 18.93 -45.37 45.45
C LEU A 34 20.04 -45.32 44.38
N ARG A 35 21.20 -45.90 44.71
CA ARG A 35 22.47 -45.83 43.94
C ARG A 35 22.69 -47.08 43.08
N PHE A 36 23.66 -46.99 42.14
CA PHE A 36 24.82 -47.89 41.88
C PHE A 36 25.12 -47.97 40.36
N ASN A 37 26.33 -48.30 39.84
CA ASN A 37 27.71 -47.86 40.14
C ASN A 37 28.67 -48.37 39.01
N ARG A 38 29.87 -47.78 38.86
CA ARG A 38 31.08 -48.30 38.15
C ARG A 38 31.04 -48.39 36.58
N GLN A 39 31.97 -47.73 35.86
CA GLN A 39 33.33 -48.17 35.38
C GLN A 39 33.29 -49.10 34.14
N LEU A 40 34.22 -49.15 33.18
CA LEU A 40 35.51 -48.47 32.81
C LEU A 40 35.69 -48.73 31.27
N SER A 41 36.55 -48.14 30.42
CA SER A 41 37.77 -47.29 30.48
C SER A 41 37.84 -46.47 29.14
N ARG A 42 38.90 -45.89 28.52
CA ARG A 42 40.38 -46.08 28.48
C ARG A 42 41.15 -44.77 28.15
N HIS A 43 42.45 -44.81 28.47
CA HIS A 43 43.63 -44.08 27.96
C HIS A 43 43.55 -42.77 27.17
N SER A 44 44.27 -41.77 27.69
CA SER A 44 45.12 -40.85 26.90
C SER A 44 46.58 -41.02 27.33
N LEU A 45 47.54 -40.79 26.42
CA LEU A 45 48.99 -40.80 26.69
C LEU A 45 49.54 -39.37 26.70
N SER A 46 50.50 -39.11 27.60
CA SER A 46 51.14 -37.80 27.75
C SER A 46 52.49 -37.73 27.03
N LEU A 47 52.81 -36.57 26.45
CA LEU A 47 54.19 -36.19 26.10
C LEU A 47 54.42 -34.71 26.46
N ARG A 48 55.64 -34.38 26.92
CA ARG A 48 56.03 -33.05 27.41
C ARG A 48 56.97 -32.34 26.44
N ALA A 49 56.81 -31.03 26.30
CA ALA A 49 57.88 -30.07 26.00
C ALA A 49 57.61 -28.83 26.90
N VAL A 50 58.33 -28.66 28.01
CA VAL A 50 59.64 -27.98 28.14
C VAL A 50 59.51 -26.45 28.00
N ILE A 51 59.87 -25.75 29.07
CA ILE A 51 59.74 -24.31 29.25
C ILE A 51 61.02 -23.62 28.76
N SER A 52 60.87 -22.44 28.13
CA SER A 52 61.94 -21.46 27.98
C SER A 52 61.56 -20.18 28.73
N GLN A 53 62.50 -19.57 29.44
CA GLN A 53 62.31 -18.31 30.16
C GLN A 53 63.30 -17.26 29.67
N ASN A 54 62.80 -16.09 29.26
CA ASN A 54 63.38 -14.80 29.63
C ASN A 54 62.36 -13.66 29.39
N PRO A 55 62.48 -12.51 30.10
CA PRO A 55 61.33 -11.65 30.36
C PRO A 55 61.18 -10.44 29.43
N ALA A 56 59.94 -10.07 29.13
CA ALA A 56 59.59 -8.80 28.51
C ALA A 56 58.39 -8.14 29.22
N LYS A 57 58.70 -7.10 30.01
CA LYS A 57 57.82 -6.02 30.52
C LYS A 57 56.32 -6.32 30.68
N THR A 58 55.90 -6.49 31.94
CA THR A 58 54.51 -6.28 32.36
C THR A 58 54.02 -4.88 31.99
N THR A 59 53.16 -4.79 30.97
CA THR A 59 52.14 -3.75 30.90
C THR A 59 50.86 -4.32 31.50
N SER A 60 50.11 -3.52 32.26
CA SER A 60 48.90 -3.99 32.93
C SER A 60 47.81 -4.26 31.91
N SER A 61 47.46 -5.53 31.70
CA SER A 61 46.27 -5.90 30.94
C SER A 61 45.02 -5.47 31.72
N GLN A 62 44.54 -4.25 31.46
CA GLN A 62 43.16 -3.91 31.79
C GLN A 62 42.26 -4.90 31.06
N THR A 63 41.52 -5.69 31.82
CA THR A 63 40.48 -6.56 31.27
C THR A 63 39.35 -5.68 30.81
N ASN A 64 39.41 -5.24 29.54
CA ASN A 64 38.36 -4.43 28.92
C ASN A 64 37.03 -5.20 28.96
N GLN A 65 36.24 -4.88 29.97
CA GLN A 65 34.87 -5.33 30.13
C GLN A 65 34.07 -4.78 28.95
N PHE A 66 33.10 -5.54 28.43
CA PHE A 66 32.33 -5.07 27.28
C PHE A 66 31.37 -3.96 27.72
N GLU A 67 31.81 -2.71 27.59
CA GLU A 67 31.06 -1.53 27.99
C GLU A 67 29.95 -1.26 26.98
N HIS A 68 28.73 -1.60 27.38
CA HIS A 68 27.52 -1.44 26.59
C HIS A 68 27.19 0.04 26.37
N CYS A 69 26.82 0.42 25.15
CA CYS A 69 26.57 1.83 24.80
C CYS A 69 25.39 2.51 25.52
N PHE A 70 24.58 1.75 26.25
CA PHE A 70 23.63 2.30 27.23
C PHE A 70 24.06 1.89 28.63
N SER A 71 24.29 2.88 29.50
CA SER A 71 24.85 2.73 30.84
C SER A 71 24.23 3.76 31.81
N LYS A 72 24.50 3.62 33.12
CA LYS A 72 24.09 4.63 34.12
C LYS A 72 25.23 5.59 34.42
N SER A 73 24.91 6.88 34.46
CA SER A 73 25.82 7.94 34.93
C SER A 73 26.12 7.80 36.43
N SER A 74 27.12 8.55 36.91
CA SER A 74 27.43 8.66 38.33
C SER A 74 26.28 9.25 39.18
N ASP A 75 25.35 9.99 38.56
CA ASP A 75 24.10 10.47 39.16
C ASP A 75 22.86 9.62 38.78
N GLY A 76 23.06 8.41 38.24
CA GLY A 76 22.02 7.38 38.07
C GLY A 76 21.09 7.55 36.87
N PHE A 77 21.31 8.53 36.01
CA PHE A 77 20.57 8.71 34.75
C PHE A 77 21.08 7.74 33.67
N LEU A 78 20.20 7.34 32.77
CA LEU A 78 20.58 6.60 31.57
C LEU A 78 21.36 7.51 30.60
N GLN A 79 22.52 7.03 30.16
CA GLN A 79 23.32 7.64 29.10
C GLN A 79 23.34 6.75 27.85
N CYS A 80 23.54 7.39 26.69
CA CYS A 80 23.91 6.77 25.43
C CYS A 80 25.34 7.23 25.11
N GLU A 81 26.29 6.30 25.11
CA GLU A 81 27.72 6.58 25.26
C GLU A 81 27.96 7.53 26.46
N ASN A 82 28.39 8.77 26.23
CA ASN A 82 28.63 9.78 27.26
C ASN A 82 27.49 10.81 27.42
N VAL A 83 26.41 10.74 26.62
CA VAL A 83 25.32 11.74 26.61
C VAL A 83 24.10 11.24 27.38
N LYS A 84 23.55 12.06 28.29
CA LYS A 84 22.32 11.70 29.01
C LYS A 84 21.12 11.63 28.06
N VAL A 85 20.35 10.54 28.16
CA VAL A 85 19.12 10.36 27.37
C VAL A 85 18.06 11.40 27.77
N GLN A 86 18.06 11.88 29.02
CA GLN A 86 17.16 12.95 29.48
C GLN A 86 17.39 14.27 28.71
N ASP A 87 18.64 14.69 28.57
CA ASP A 87 19.03 15.94 27.92
C ASP A 87 18.66 15.89 26.41
N ILE A 88 18.77 14.71 25.79
CA ILE A 88 18.26 14.43 24.45
C ILE A 88 16.72 14.52 24.40
N MET A 89 16.02 13.91 25.36
CA MET A 89 14.54 13.93 25.47
C MET A 89 13.92 15.32 25.68
N GLU A 90 14.72 16.30 26.08
CA GLU A 90 14.33 17.69 26.31
C GLU A 90 14.72 18.61 25.16
N SER A 91 15.76 18.27 24.39
CA SER A 91 16.20 19.02 23.21
C SER A 91 15.50 18.61 21.89
N VAL A 92 14.91 17.41 21.79
CA VAL A 92 14.18 16.99 20.58
C VAL A 92 12.71 17.43 20.56
N GLU A 93 12.28 17.97 19.41
CA GLU A 93 10.91 18.48 19.19
C GLU A 93 9.82 17.39 19.19
N ARG A 94 10.16 16.15 18.78
CA ARG A 94 9.19 15.09 18.47
C ARG A 94 9.48 13.81 19.25
N ARG A 95 8.41 13.16 19.72
CA ARG A 95 8.41 11.90 20.49
C ARG A 95 7.25 10.98 20.04
N PRO A 96 7.35 9.65 20.25
CA PRO A 96 8.55 8.91 20.67
C PRO A 96 9.63 8.97 19.58
N PHE A 97 10.87 8.57 19.90
CA PHE A 97 11.98 8.60 18.94
C PHE A 97 12.95 7.43 19.11
N TYR A 98 13.63 7.04 18.04
CA TYR A 98 14.74 6.10 18.12
C TYR A 98 16.06 6.83 18.39
N LEU A 99 16.80 6.34 19.40
CA LEU A 99 18.13 6.80 19.73
C LEU A 99 19.13 5.67 19.50
N TYR A 100 20.11 5.89 18.63
CA TYR A 100 21.20 4.94 18.35
C TYR A 100 22.54 5.42 18.91
N SER A 101 23.44 4.51 19.27
CA SER A 101 24.88 4.77 19.31
C SER A 101 25.49 4.43 17.95
N LYS A 102 26.23 5.37 17.36
CA LYS A 102 27.06 5.12 16.18
C LYS A 102 28.40 4.43 16.54
N PRO A 103 29.11 4.79 17.65
CA PRO A 103 30.29 4.05 18.09
C PRO A 103 30.05 2.56 18.34
N GLN A 104 28.89 2.16 18.88
CA GLN A 104 28.57 0.74 19.06
C GLN A 104 28.40 -0.01 17.74
N ILE A 105 27.84 0.62 16.70
CA ILE A 105 27.77 0.03 15.35
C ILE A 105 29.18 -0.21 14.81
N THR A 106 30.09 0.75 14.99
CA THR A 106 31.51 0.62 14.62
C THR A 106 32.17 -0.55 15.37
N ARG A 107 32.11 -0.54 16.71
CA ARG A 107 32.65 -1.60 17.58
C ARG A 107 32.09 -2.99 17.24
N ASN A 108 30.81 -3.08 16.89
CA ASN A 108 30.17 -4.34 16.50
C ASN A 108 30.72 -4.88 15.17
N VAL A 109 30.96 -4.02 14.16
CA VAL A 109 31.54 -4.44 12.87
C VAL A 109 33.02 -4.81 13.02
N GLU A 110 33.78 -4.05 13.81
CA GLU A 110 35.20 -4.29 14.06
C GLU A 110 35.43 -5.65 14.74
N ALA A 111 34.60 -6.00 15.74
CA ALA A 111 34.66 -7.33 16.35
C ALA A 111 34.48 -8.49 15.35
N TYR A 112 33.73 -8.30 14.26
CA TYR A 112 33.64 -9.26 13.16
C TYR A 112 34.85 -9.21 12.20
N LYS A 113 35.44 -8.04 11.94
CA LYS A 113 36.68 -7.91 11.15
C LYS A 113 37.86 -8.60 11.82
N ASP A 114 38.03 -8.36 13.12
CA ASP A 114 39.10 -8.95 13.93
C ASP A 114 38.96 -10.47 13.96
N ALA A 115 37.73 -10.98 14.12
CA ALA A 115 37.42 -12.40 14.01
C ALA A 115 37.80 -12.97 12.64
N LEU A 116 37.52 -12.24 11.55
CA LEU A 116 37.82 -12.64 10.17
C LEU A 116 39.28 -12.40 9.74
N GLN A 117 40.16 -11.92 10.63
CA GLN A 117 41.57 -11.67 10.27
C GLN A 117 42.23 -12.94 9.70
N GLY A 118 42.93 -12.79 8.57
CA GLY A 118 43.56 -13.90 7.85
C GLY A 118 42.62 -14.70 6.94
N MET A 119 41.34 -14.34 6.81
CA MET A 119 40.36 -15.02 5.95
C MET A 119 39.82 -14.07 4.87
N SER A 120 39.81 -14.50 3.61
CA SER A 120 39.06 -13.81 2.56
C SER A 120 37.56 -13.95 2.84
N SER A 121 36.85 -12.82 2.96
CA SER A 121 35.51 -12.84 3.56
C SER A 121 34.64 -11.62 3.22
N ILE A 122 33.33 -11.77 3.44
CA ILE A 122 32.31 -10.72 3.27
C ILE A 122 31.41 -10.69 4.52
N ILE A 123 31.35 -9.52 5.17
CA ILE A 123 30.39 -9.23 6.24
C ILE A 123 29.10 -8.71 5.58
N GLY A 124 28.13 -9.59 5.33
CA GLY A 124 26.86 -9.26 4.68
C GLY A 124 25.83 -8.69 5.65
N TYR A 125 25.57 -7.37 5.59
CA TYR A 125 24.54 -6.76 6.43
C TYR A 125 23.13 -6.94 5.83
N ALA A 126 22.25 -7.63 6.55
CA ALA A 126 20.86 -7.84 6.12
C ALA A 126 20.03 -6.55 6.24
N ILE A 127 19.68 -5.94 5.10
CA ILE A 127 19.01 -4.63 5.01
C ILE A 127 17.70 -4.59 5.83
N LYS A 128 16.91 -5.67 5.80
CA LYS A 128 15.69 -5.84 6.61
C LYS A 128 15.87 -5.67 8.13
N ALA A 129 17.09 -5.84 8.67
CA ALA A 129 17.37 -5.63 10.09
C ALA A 129 17.22 -4.14 10.46
N ASN A 130 17.83 -3.24 9.67
CA ASN A 130 17.56 -1.82 9.70
C ASN A 130 17.86 -1.19 8.33
N ASN A 131 16.86 -0.56 7.72
CA ASN A 131 16.93 -0.01 6.38
C ASN A 131 17.06 1.53 6.36
N ASN A 132 17.54 2.14 7.45
CA ASN A 132 17.84 3.56 7.49
C ASN A 132 19.10 3.87 6.66
N LEU A 133 18.95 4.76 5.66
CA LEU A 133 20.02 5.12 4.71
C LEU A 133 21.33 5.58 5.39
N LYS A 134 21.28 6.31 6.52
CA LYS A 134 22.52 6.79 7.19
C LYS A 134 23.25 5.70 7.95
N ILE A 135 22.51 4.74 8.52
CA ILE A 135 23.08 3.52 9.11
C ILE A 135 23.72 2.66 8.01
N LEU A 136 23.05 2.54 6.86
CA LEU A 136 23.56 1.83 5.68
C LEU A 136 24.83 2.48 5.10
N GLU A 137 24.86 3.80 4.90
CA GLU A 137 26.05 4.56 4.47
C GLU A 137 27.25 4.36 5.40
N HIS A 138 27.01 4.25 6.71
CA HIS A 138 28.02 4.02 7.75
C HIS A 138 28.56 2.58 7.74
N LEU A 139 27.67 1.57 7.72
CA LEU A 139 28.04 0.15 7.58
C LEU A 139 28.85 -0.11 6.30
N ARG A 140 28.50 0.57 5.21
CA ARG A 140 29.27 0.60 3.96
C ARG A 140 30.60 1.34 4.10
N SER A 141 30.69 2.39 4.91
CA SER A 141 31.97 3.06 5.21
C SER A 141 32.95 2.12 5.92
N LEU A 142 32.42 1.26 6.78
CA LEU A 142 33.13 0.20 7.47
C LEU A 142 33.43 -1.02 6.58
N GLY A 143 33.02 -1.03 5.31
CA GLY A 143 33.35 -2.06 4.33
C GLY A 143 32.45 -3.29 4.32
N CYS A 144 31.24 -3.22 4.90
CA CYS A 144 30.26 -4.32 4.83
C CYS A 144 29.75 -4.54 3.39
N GLY A 145 29.40 -5.77 3.07
CA GLY A 145 28.49 -6.13 1.99
C GLY A 145 27.02 -6.00 2.43
N ALA A 146 26.07 -6.29 1.53
CA ALA A 146 24.63 -6.23 1.83
C ALA A 146 23.92 -7.56 1.51
N VAL A 147 22.97 -7.94 2.36
CA VAL A 147 22.10 -9.11 2.16
C VAL A 147 20.67 -8.62 1.95
N LEU A 148 20.08 -9.07 0.84
CA LEU A 148 18.90 -8.48 0.20
C LEU A 148 17.81 -9.55 0.05
N VAL A 149 16.54 -9.18 0.13
CA VAL A 149 15.39 -10.06 -0.19
C VAL A 149 14.39 -9.44 -1.17
N SER A 150 14.68 -8.24 -1.70
CA SER A 150 13.91 -7.60 -2.77
C SER A 150 14.78 -6.62 -3.56
N GLY A 151 14.39 -6.29 -4.78
CA GLY A 151 15.08 -5.27 -5.58
C GLY A 151 14.91 -3.85 -5.03
N ASN A 152 13.95 -3.60 -4.14
CA ASN A 152 13.87 -2.35 -3.40
C ASN A 152 14.96 -2.24 -2.32
N GLU A 153 15.35 -3.36 -1.69
CA GLU A 153 16.55 -3.39 -0.85
C GLU A 153 17.83 -3.26 -1.70
N LEU A 154 17.87 -3.87 -2.89
CA LEU A 154 18.99 -3.67 -3.84
C LEU A 154 19.14 -2.20 -4.25
N ARG A 155 18.06 -1.55 -4.71
CA ARG A 155 18.04 -0.11 -5.06
C ARG A 155 18.49 0.76 -3.87
N LEU A 156 18.11 0.40 -2.64
CA LEU A 156 18.55 1.10 -1.43
C LEU A 156 20.03 0.86 -1.09
N ALA A 157 20.54 -0.36 -1.25
CA ALA A 157 21.95 -0.68 -1.03
C ALA A 157 22.86 0.02 -2.07
N LEU A 158 22.46 0.03 -3.35
CA LEU A 158 23.11 0.80 -4.41
C LEU A 158 23.13 2.30 -4.08
N ARG A 159 21.98 2.87 -3.63
CA ARG A 159 21.87 4.27 -3.18
C ARG A 159 22.74 4.58 -1.96
N ALA A 160 22.93 3.63 -1.05
CA ALA A 160 23.83 3.74 0.09
C ALA A 160 25.31 3.53 -0.29
N GLY A 161 25.61 3.20 -1.55
CA GLY A 161 26.95 3.03 -2.09
C GLY A 161 27.61 1.67 -1.81
N PHE A 162 26.82 0.61 -1.56
CA PHE A 162 27.35 -0.74 -1.41
C PHE A 162 27.94 -1.26 -2.72
N ASP A 163 29.03 -2.02 -2.59
CA ASP A 163 29.67 -2.76 -3.68
C ASP A 163 28.75 -3.90 -4.14
N PRO A 164 28.23 -3.89 -5.39
CA PRO A 164 27.33 -4.93 -5.88
C PRO A 164 27.95 -6.32 -5.85
N THR A 165 29.27 -6.43 -6.03
CA THR A 165 30.01 -7.70 -6.00
C THR A 165 30.15 -8.28 -4.58
N LYS A 166 29.73 -7.51 -3.56
CA LYS A 166 29.59 -7.93 -2.16
C LYS A 166 28.13 -7.93 -1.69
N CYS A 167 27.18 -7.86 -2.62
CA CYS A 167 25.76 -7.99 -2.34
C CYS A 167 25.29 -9.42 -2.61
N ILE A 168 24.38 -9.93 -1.77
CA ILE A 168 23.81 -11.28 -1.88
C ILE A 168 22.28 -11.18 -1.87
N PHE A 169 21.63 -11.74 -2.89
CA PHE A 169 20.18 -11.75 -3.07
C PHE A 169 19.58 -13.09 -2.59
N ASN A 170 18.91 -13.03 -1.45
CA ASN A 170 18.30 -14.13 -0.72
C ASN A 170 16.75 -14.11 -0.88
N GLY A 171 16.05 -14.93 -0.10
CA GLY A 171 14.59 -15.04 -0.12
C GLY A 171 14.09 -16.16 -1.05
N ASN A 172 12.79 -16.44 -1.00
CA ASN A 172 12.12 -17.44 -1.83
C ASN A 172 11.05 -16.73 -2.67
N GLY A 173 10.87 -17.10 -3.95
CA GLY A 173 9.91 -16.42 -4.83
C GLY A 173 10.48 -15.14 -5.44
N LYS A 174 11.68 -15.21 -6.01
CA LYS A 174 12.37 -14.04 -6.56
C LYS A 174 11.72 -13.60 -7.87
N LEU A 175 11.31 -12.33 -7.91
CA LEU A 175 10.68 -11.73 -9.09
C LEU A 175 11.69 -11.51 -10.21
N LEU A 176 11.28 -11.80 -11.46
CA LEU A 176 12.13 -11.65 -12.64
C LEU A 176 12.69 -10.22 -12.78
N GLU A 177 11.89 -9.19 -12.53
CA GLU A 177 12.32 -7.78 -12.64
C GLU A 177 13.39 -7.37 -11.62
N ASP A 178 13.34 -7.93 -10.40
CA ASP A 178 14.36 -7.68 -9.37
C ASP A 178 15.63 -8.51 -9.65
N LEU A 179 15.49 -9.70 -10.22
CA LEU A 179 16.60 -10.53 -10.68
C LEU A 179 17.32 -9.95 -11.90
N VAL A 180 16.61 -9.29 -12.81
CA VAL A 180 17.23 -8.56 -13.94
C VAL A 180 18.14 -7.45 -13.41
N LEU A 181 17.72 -6.69 -12.39
CA LEU A 181 18.56 -5.69 -11.75
C LEU A 181 19.78 -6.34 -11.04
N ALA A 182 19.58 -7.45 -10.33
CA ALA A 182 20.68 -8.19 -9.68
C ALA A 182 21.71 -8.70 -10.71
N ALA A 183 21.26 -9.22 -11.85
CA ALA A 183 22.10 -9.67 -12.96
C ALA A 183 22.82 -8.50 -13.67
N GLN A 184 22.15 -7.35 -13.83
CA GLN A 184 22.73 -6.14 -14.40
C GLN A 184 23.87 -5.58 -13.54
N GLU A 185 23.73 -5.58 -12.21
CA GLU A 185 24.73 -5.05 -11.29
C GLU A 185 25.81 -6.06 -10.87
N GLY A 186 25.63 -7.36 -11.16
CA GLY A 186 26.61 -8.42 -10.84
C GLY A 186 26.52 -8.94 -9.40
N VAL A 187 25.33 -8.85 -8.79
CA VAL A 187 25.02 -9.31 -7.43
C VAL A 187 25.04 -10.84 -7.36
N PHE A 188 25.51 -11.42 -6.25
CA PHE A 188 25.40 -12.86 -6.01
C PHE A 188 23.94 -13.26 -5.78
N VAL A 189 23.43 -14.28 -6.49
CA VAL A 189 22.03 -14.72 -6.32
C VAL A 189 21.95 -16.13 -5.77
N ASN A 190 21.17 -16.33 -4.71
CA ASN A 190 20.88 -17.66 -4.18
C ASN A 190 19.77 -18.36 -4.98
N ILE A 191 20.03 -19.56 -5.46
CA ILE A 191 19.01 -20.48 -5.96
C ILE A 191 18.34 -21.16 -4.75
N ASP A 192 17.05 -20.89 -4.55
CA ASP A 192 16.23 -21.44 -3.45
C ASP A 192 15.33 -22.59 -3.92
N SER A 193 15.01 -22.63 -5.23
CA SER A 193 14.00 -23.51 -5.84
C SER A 193 14.15 -23.57 -7.37
N GLU A 194 13.40 -24.46 -8.02
CA GLU A 194 13.39 -24.67 -9.46
C GLU A 194 12.91 -23.44 -10.25
N PHE A 195 11.83 -22.79 -9.82
CA PHE A 195 11.33 -21.57 -10.47
C PHE A 195 12.23 -20.35 -10.22
N ASP A 196 12.94 -20.31 -9.09
CA ASP A 196 13.97 -19.28 -8.87
C ASP A 196 15.12 -19.48 -9.89
N LEU A 197 15.53 -20.73 -10.17
CA LEU A 197 16.55 -21.02 -11.20
C LEU A 197 16.09 -20.57 -12.60
N GLU A 198 14.86 -20.92 -12.99
CA GLU A 198 14.26 -20.48 -14.27
C GLU A 198 14.24 -18.95 -14.40
N ASN A 199 13.82 -18.25 -13.33
CA ASN A 199 13.81 -16.78 -13.30
C ASN A 199 15.23 -16.17 -13.37
N ILE A 200 16.25 -16.81 -12.78
CA ILE A 200 17.64 -16.33 -12.85
C ILE A 200 18.20 -16.51 -14.26
N VAL A 201 17.92 -17.63 -14.93
CA VAL A 201 18.31 -17.87 -16.33
C VAL A 201 17.62 -16.86 -17.26
N ALA A 202 16.32 -16.60 -17.06
CA ALA A 202 15.61 -15.56 -17.80
C ALA A 202 16.17 -14.15 -17.54
N ALA A 203 16.49 -13.82 -16.27
CA ALA A 203 17.09 -12.55 -15.90
C ALA A 203 18.48 -12.34 -16.53
N SER A 204 19.31 -13.38 -16.56
CA SER A 204 20.63 -13.37 -17.22
C SER A 204 20.52 -13.01 -18.70
N ARG A 205 19.60 -13.67 -19.42
CA ARG A 205 19.34 -13.45 -20.85
C ARG A 205 18.86 -12.01 -21.12
N ILE A 206 17.97 -11.47 -20.28
CA ILE A 206 17.47 -10.10 -20.39
C ILE A 206 18.57 -9.07 -20.05
N ALA A 207 19.43 -9.36 -19.06
CA ALA A 207 20.54 -8.50 -18.66
C ALA A 207 21.74 -8.55 -19.62
N GLY A 208 21.84 -9.58 -20.47
CA GLY A 208 23.01 -9.86 -21.30
C GLY A 208 24.26 -10.21 -20.48
N LYS A 209 24.09 -10.75 -19.25
CA LYS A 209 25.16 -11.00 -18.29
C LYS A 209 25.00 -12.34 -17.58
N LYS A 210 26.10 -13.09 -17.47
CA LYS A 210 26.19 -14.30 -16.67
C LYS A 210 26.04 -13.98 -15.18
N VAL A 211 25.17 -14.70 -14.48
CA VAL A 211 24.87 -14.48 -13.05
C VAL A 211 25.73 -15.40 -12.19
N ASN A 212 26.42 -14.82 -11.21
CA ASN A 212 27.11 -15.59 -10.17
C ASN A 212 26.09 -16.11 -9.15
N VAL A 213 25.86 -17.41 -9.14
CA VAL A 213 24.85 -18.07 -8.29
C VAL A 213 25.48 -18.89 -7.17
N LEU A 214 24.75 -19.01 -6.06
CA LEU A 214 25.01 -19.98 -5.00
C LEU A 214 23.82 -20.93 -4.88
N LEU A 215 24.07 -22.21 -4.59
CA LEU A 215 22.99 -23.13 -4.18
C LEU A 215 22.71 -22.91 -2.70
N ARG A 216 21.48 -22.53 -2.34
CA ARG A 216 21.06 -22.48 -0.94
C ARG A 216 20.61 -23.87 -0.50
N ILE A 217 21.45 -24.59 0.22
CA ILE A 217 21.20 -25.95 0.71
C ILE A 217 20.63 -25.90 2.13
N ASN A 218 19.63 -26.74 2.43
CA ASN A 218 19.09 -26.88 3.78
C ASN A 218 19.83 -28.00 4.55
N PRO A 219 20.67 -27.68 5.56
CA PRO A 219 21.52 -28.67 6.22
C PRO A 219 20.77 -29.64 7.15
N ASP A 220 19.48 -29.42 7.41
CA ASP A 220 18.65 -30.18 8.36
C ASP A 220 19.22 -30.19 9.80
N VAL A 221 19.58 -28.99 10.27
CA VAL A 221 20.14 -28.71 11.60
C VAL A 221 19.15 -27.84 12.37
N ASP A 222 18.70 -28.31 13.54
CA ASP A 222 17.86 -27.51 14.44
C ASP A 222 18.68 -26.37 15.08
N PRO A 223 18.35 -25.09 14.80
CA PRO A 223 19.08 -23.96 15.36
C PRO A 223 18.77 -23.68 16.84
N GLN A 224 17.79 -24.35 17.46
CA GLN A 224 17.37 -24.17 18.86
C GLN A 224 17.00 -22.73 19.22
N VAL A 225 16.40 -22.00 18.27
CA VAL A 225 15.88 -20.63 18.43
C VAL A 225 14.36 -20.58 18.23
N HIS A 226 13.74 -19.44 18.54
CA HIS A 226 12.29 -19.26 18.42
C HIS A 226 11.76 -19.55 17.01
N ALA A 227 10.59 -20.19 16.90
CA ALA A 227 10.09 -20.74 15.63
C ALA A 227 10.06 -19.72 14.47
N TYR A 228 9.63 -18.48 14.74
CA TYR A 228 9.60 -17.39 13.74
C TYR A 228 10.98 -16.92 13.23
N VAL A 229 12.09 -17.42 13.77
CA VAL A 229 13.46 -17.12 13.31
C VAL A 229 14.34 -18.35 13.06
N ALA A 230 13.77 -19.56 13.12
CA ALA A 230 14.44 -20.81 12.77
C ALA A 230 14.29 -21.09 11.26
N THR A 231 15.39 -21.38 10.54
CA THR A 231 15.31 -21.60 9.08
C THR A 231 16.11 -22.81 8.56
N GLY A 232 16.91 -23.48 9.39
CA GLY A 232 17.74 -24.63 9.00
C GLY A 232 17.14 -26.03 9.17
N ASN A 233 15.84 -26.16 9.50
CA ASN A 233 15.19 -27.46 9.77
C ASN A 233 14.52 -28.07 8.52
N LYS A 234 14.26 -29.39 8.55
CA LYS A 234 13.62 -30.15 7.45
C LYS A 234 12.34 -29.56 6.86
N ASN A 235 11.54 -28.91 7.70
CA ASN A 235 10.22 -28.37 7.34
C ASN A 235 10.29 -26.89 6.93
N SER A 236 11.49 -26.32 6.83
CA SER A 236 11.71 -24.94 6.39
C SER A 236 11.31 -24.75 4.93
N LYS A 237 10.62 -23.66 4.63
CA LYS A 237 10.24 -23.24 3.26
C LYS A 237 11.42 -22.65 2.44
N PHE A 238 12.65 -22.92 2.85
CA PHE A 238 13.84 -22.22 2.42
C PHE A 238 14.97 -23.19 2.07
N GLY A 239 15.58 -22.96 0.90
CA GLY A 239 16.69 -23.74 0.38
C GLY A 239 16.26 -25.04 -0.30
N ILE A 240 17.09 -25.49 -1.23
CA ILE A 240 16.95 -26.77 -1.90
C ILE A 240 17.14 -27.90 -0.89
N ARG A 241 16.35 -28.95 -1.07
CA ARG A 241 16.50 -30.20 -0.34
C ARG A 241 17.73 -30.96 -0.82
N ASN A 242 18.44 -31.60 0.11
CA ASN A 242 19.67 -32.35 -0.15
C ASN A 242 19.46 -33.45 -1.20
N GLU A 243 18.30 -34.11 -1.21
CA GLU A 243 17.98 -35.16 -2.19
C GLU A 243 17.77 -34.63 -3.63
N LYS A 244 17.73 -33.30 -3.82
CA LYS A 244 17.64 -32.64 -5.15
C LYS A 244 18.98 -32.05 -5.62
N LEU A 245 20.07 -32.15 -4.85
CA LEU A 245 21.35 -31.48 -5.18
C LEU A 245 21.80 -31.78 -6.63
N GLN A 246 21.85 -33.05 -7.03
CA GLN A 246 22.24 -33.47 -8.38
C GLN A 246 21.38 -32.81 -9.48
N TRP A 247 20.06 -32.72 -9.29
CA TRP A 247 19.17 -32.07 -10.27
C TRP A 247 19.52 -30.60 -10.48
N PHE A 248 19.83 -29.87 -9.40
CA PHE A 248 20.26 -28.47 -9.52
C PHE A 248 21.64 -28.34 -10.19
N LEU A 249 22.55 -29.28 -9.95
CA LEU A 249 23.85 -29.31 -10.62
C LEU A 249 23.73 -29.59 -12.12
N ASP A 250 22.88 -30.53 -12.51
CA ASP A 250 22.62 -30.83 -13.93
C ASP A 250 21.89 -29.68 -14.63
N ALA A 251 20.92 -29.04 -13.96
CA ALA A 251 20.22 -27.87 -14.48
C ALA A 251 21.12 -26.64 -14.62
N VAL A 252 22.09 -26.42 -13.72
CA VAL A 252 23.10 -25.37 -13.89
C VAL A 252 24.09 -25.72 -15.01
N LYS A 253 24.49 -26.99 -15.16
CA LYS A 253 25.31 -27.45 -16.32
C LYS A 253 24.63 -27.23 -17.66
N ALA A 254 23.29 -27.24 -17.70
CA ALA A 254 22.50 -26.95 -18.90
C ALA A 254 22.43 -25.45 -19.27
N HIS A 255 22.86 -24.56 -18.38
CA HIS A 255 22.86 -23.10 -18.59
C HIS A 255 24.26 -22.48 -18.38
N PRO A 256 25.28 -22.95 -19.12
CA PRO A 256 26.68 -22.57 -18.89
C PRO A 256 26.99 -21.15 -19.34
N ASP A 257 26.16 -20.52 -20.18
CA ASP A 257 26.32 -19.14 -20.65
C ASP A 257 25.58 -18.14 -19.76
N GLU A 258 24.47 -18.56 -19.14
CA GLU A 258 23.68 -17.73 -18.24
C GLU A 258 24.18 -17.74 -16.79
N LEU A 259 24.77 -18.84 -16.32
CA LEU A 259 25.10 -19.04 -14.90
C LEU A 259 26.60 -19.32 -14.66
N LYS A 260 27.13 -18.86 -13.53
CA LYS A 260 28.31 -19.44 -12.88
C LYS A 260 27.96 -19.81 -11.45
N LEU A 261 27.98 -21.11 -11.11
CA LEU A 261 27.92 -21.56 -9.72
C LEU A 261 29.25 -21.25 -9.04
N VAL A 262 29.23 -20.32 -8.08
CA VAL A 262 30.42 -19.83 -7.36
C VAL A 262 30.47 -20.28 -5.89
N GLY A 263 29.36 -20.76 -5.33
CA GLY A 263 29.28 -21.03 -3.89
C GLY A 263 28.12 -21.91 -3.45
N ALA A 264 28.14 -22.28 -2.16
CA ALA A 264 27.01 -22.88 -1.46
C ALA A 264 26.63 -22.02 -0.24
N HIS A 265 25.36 -22.02 0.12
CA HIS A 265 24.79 -21.22 1.21
C HIS A 265 23.89 -22.05 2.10
N CYS A 266 23.98 -21.88 3.42
CA CYS A 266 22.95 -22.30 4.37
C CYS A 266 22.55 -21.11 5.25
N HIS A 267 21.30 -21.02 5.70
CA HIS A 267 20.89 -20.03 6.71
C HIS A 267 20.24 -20.73 7.90
N LEU A 268 20.87 -20.63 9.07
CA LEU A 268 20.50 -21.41 10.25
C LEU A 268 19.32 -20.77 11.00
N GLY A 269 19.41 -19.46 11.25
CA GLY A 269 18.37 -18.71 11.96
C GLY A 269 18.89 -17.37 12.49
N SER A 270 18.23 -16.82 13.51
CA SER A 270 18.68 -15.60 14.20
C SER A 270 18.60 -15.76 15.71
N THR A 271 19.48 -15.05 16.43
CA THR A 271 19.62 -15.14 17.90
C THR A 271 20.24 -16.46 18.37
N ILE A 272 21.23 -16.97 17.62
CA ILE A 272 21.92 -18.23 17.95
C ILE A 272 22.89 -18.00 19.12
N THR A 273 22.80 -18.84 20.16
CA THR A 273 23.57 -18.70 21.41
C THR A 273 24.64 -19.78 21.63
N LYS A 274 24.73 -20.77 20.74
CA LYS A 274 25.71 -21.87 20.76
C LYS A 274 26.49 -21.88 19.44
N VAL A 275 27.82 -21.89 19.52
CA VAL A 275 28.67 -21.83 18.31
C VAL A 275 28.78 -23.17 17.58
N ASP A 276 28.59 -24.29 18.27
CA ASP A 276 28.66 -25.64 17.68
C ASP A 276 27.65 -25.83 16.53
N ILE A 277 26.50 -25.16 16.58
CA ILE A 277 25.48 -25.17 15.51
C ILE A 277 26.04 -24.62 14.19
N PHE A 278 26.92 -23.61 14.24
CA PHE A 278 27.62 -23.10 13.05
C PHE A 278 28.69 -24.10 12.58
N ARG A 279 29.35 -24.81 13.51
CA ARG A 279 30.34 -25.84 13.20
C ARG A 279 29.73 -27.03 12.46
N ASP A 280 28.65 -27.59 13.00
CA ASP A 280 27.97 -28.77 12.45
C ASP A 280 27.42 -28.47 11.06
N ALA A 281 26.81 -27.29 10.88
CA ALA A 281 26.39 -26.81 9.58
C ALA A 281 27.58 -26.60 8.62
N ALA A 282 28.68 -26.00 9.07
CA ALA A 282 29.86 -25.80 8.22
C ALA A 282 30.48 -27.12 7.77
N VAL A 283 30.54 -28.14 8.63
CA VAL A 283 31.01 -29.50 8.27
C VAL A 283 30.15 -30.11 7.17
N LEU A 284 28.82 -30.03 7.28
CA LEU A 284 27.92 -30.52 6.23
C LEU A 284 28.09 -29.73 4.92
N MET A 285 28.17 -28.40 5.01
CA MET A 285 28.28 -27.54 3.83
C MET A 285 29.61 -27.66 3.09
N VAL A 286 30.74 -27.88 3.79
CA VAL A 286 32.01 -28.13 3.09
C VAL A 286 32.03 -29.49 2.40
N ASN A 287 31.37 -30.51 2.95
CA ASN A 287 31.22 -31.80 2.27
C ASN A 287 30.40 -31.67 0.97
N TYR A 288 29.31 -30.89 0.98
CA TYR A 288 28.58 -30.57 -0.25
C TYR A 288 29.42 -29.74 -1.23
N ILE A 289 30.27 -28.80 -0.76
CA ILE A 289 31.19 -28.08 -1.65
C ILE A 289 32.21 -29.03 -2.30
N ASP A 290 32.73 -30.00 -1.56
CA ASP A 290 33.66 -31.01 -2.10
C ASP A 290 32.96 -31.92 -3.13
N GLU A 291 31.70 -32.31 -2.89
CA GLU A 291 30.84 -33.03 -3.86
C GLU A 291 30.62 -32.20 -5.14
N ILE A 292 30.23 -30.93 -5.01
CA ILE A 292 30.00 -30.01 -6.14
C ILE A 292 31.30 -29.76 -6.92
N ARG A 293 32.44 -29.64 -6.25
CA ARG A 293 33.77 -29.55 -6.90
C ARG A 293 34.12 -30.84 -7.66
N SER A 294 33.79 -32.02 -7.13
CA SER A 294 33.97 -33.30 -7.83
C SER A 294 33.16 -33.41 -9.14
N GLN A 295 32.03 -32.69 -9.21
CA GLN A 295 31.18 -32.56 -10.40
C GLN A 295 31.74 -31.58 -11.46
N GLY A 296 32.91 -30.97 -11.22
CA GLY A 296 33.62 -30.10 -12.18
C GLY A 296 33.34 -28.60 -12.05
N PHE A 297 32.78 -28.14 -10.93
CA PHE A 297 32.47 -26.72 -10.71
C PHE A 297 33.58 -25.96 -9.96
N GLU A 298 33.86 -24.73 -10.41
CA GLU A 298 34.71 -23.75 -9.72
C GLU A 298 33.94 -23.08 -8.56
N VAL A 299 33.87 -23.78 -7.41
CA VAL A 299 33.21 -23.28 -6.19
C VAL A 299 34.24 -22.67 -5.24
N ASP A 300 34.09 -21.38 -4.98
CA ASP A 300 35.03 -20.55 -4.20
C ASP A 300 34.41 -19.95 -2.92
N TYR A 301 33.08 -20.00 -2.75
CA TYR A 301 32.37 -19.34 -1.65
C TYR A 301 31.57 -20.31 -0.77
N LEU A 302 31.68 -20.11 0.55
CA LEU A 302 30.76 -20.66 1.55
C LEU A 302 30.03 -19.51 2.25
N ASN A 303 28.71 -19.45 2.13
CA ASN A 303 27.88 -18.49 2.87
C ASN A 303 27.21 -19.17 4.07
N ILE A 304 27.53 -18.69 5.27
CA ILE A 304 26.93 -19.14 6.53
C ILE A 304 26.00 -18.04 7.04
N GLY A 305 24.75 -18.11 6.57
CA GLY A 305 23.67 -17.21 6.93
C GLY A 305 23.13 -17.44 8.34
N GLY A 306 22.74 -16.34 8.96
CA GLY A 306 22.33 -16.28 10.36
C GLY A 306 23.36 -15.57 11.24
N GLY A 307 23.04 -15.42 12.53
CA GLY A 307 23.87 -14.60 13.40
C GLY A 307 23.61 -14.77 14.89
N LEU A 308 24.62 -14.35 15.66
CA LEU A 308 24.69 -14.43 17.11
C LEU A 308 23.53 -13.69 17.80
N GLY A 309 23.17 -14.17 18.99
CA GLY A 309 22.25 -13.49 19.91
C GLY A 309 22.84 -12.25 20.57
N ILE A 310 21.95 -11.50 21.21
CA ILE A 310 22.27 -10.42 22.15
C ILE A 310 21.44 -10.63 23.43
N ASP A 311 21.87 -10.07 24.56
CA ASP A 311 21.19 -10.20 25.85
C ASP A 311 19.99 -9.24 25.95
N TYR A 312 18.91 -9.56 25.22
CA TYR A 312 17.64 -8.85 25.28
C TYR A 312 17.04 -8.71 26.70
N TYR A 313 17.52 -9.50 27.67
CA TYR A 313 17.08 -9.49 29.06
C TYR A 313 17.87 -8.52 29.94
N HIS A 314 19.04 -8.06 29.49
CA HIS A 314 20.00 -7.24 30.27
C HIS A 314 20.39 -7.95 31.59
N SER A 315 20.59 -9.26 31.47
CA SER A 315 20.86 -10.20 32.57
C SER A 315 22.36 -10.37 32.87
N GLY A 316 23.24 -9.84 32.02
CA GLY A 316 24.68 -10.10 32.06
C GLY A 316 25.05 -11.43 31.40
N ALA A 317 24.22 -11.96 30.50
CA ALA A 317 24.42 -13.26 29.87
C ALA A 317 25.71 -13.29 29.03
N VAL A 318 26.61 -14.23 29.35
CA VAL A 318 27.83 -14.46 28.57
C VAL A 318 27.50 -15.19 27.28
N LEU A 319 27.16 -14.41 26.24
CA LEU A 319 26.90 -14.90 24.89
C LEU A 319 28.21 -15.02 24.07
N PRO A 320 28.26 -15.90 23.04
CA PRO A 320 29.45 -16.02 22.20
C PRO A 320 29.74 -14.74 21.43
N LYS A 321 31.02 -14.41 21.28
CA LYS A 321 31.51 -13.27 20.48
C LYS A 321 31.76 -13.70 19.03
N PRO A 322 31.88 -12.76 18.07
CA PRO A 322 32.23 -13.07 16.68
C PRO A 322 33.44 -14.01 16.51
N MET A 323 34.50 -13.82 17.30
CA MET A 323 35.68 -14.70 17.30
C MET A 323 35.32 -16.16 17.60
N ASN A 324 34.42 -16.41 18.57
CA ASN A 324 33.98 -17.77 18.93
C ASN A 324 33.19 -18.44 17.80
N LEU A 325 32.48 -17.66 16.96
CA LEU A 325 31.82 -18.18 15.76
C LEU A 325 32.86 -18.51 14.69
N ILE A 326 33.69 -17.54 14.32
CA ILE A 326 34.65 -17.72 13.21
C ILE A 326 35.66 -18.84 13.48
N ASP A 327 36.17 -18.97 14.72
CA ASP A 327 37.13 -20.03 15.05
C ASP A 327 36.56 -21.45 14.88
N THR A 328 35.24 -21.64 14.99
CA THR A 328 34.64 -22.97 14.72
C THR A 328 34.62 -23.35 13.23
N VAL A 329 34.74 -22.38 12.32
CA VAL A 329 34.67 -22.59 10.86
C VAL A 329 35.99 -22.28 10.14
N ARG A 330 36.91 -21.55 10.79
CA ARG A 330 38.20 -21.08 10.25
C ARG A 330 39.00 -22.18 9.56
N GLU A 331 39.20 -23.31 10.23
CA GLU A 331 39.95 -24.46 9.70
C GLU A 331 39.26 -25.07 8.47
N LEU A 332 37.94 -25.26 8.51
CA LEU A 332 37.14 -25.86 7.44
C LEU A 332 37.16 -25.02 6.16
N VAL A 333 37.14 -23.69 6.31
CA VAL A 333 37.21 -22.71 5.22
C VAL A 333 38.63 -22.63 4.63
N LEU A 334 39.65 -22.44 5.48
CA LEU A 334 41.03 -22.25 5.02
C LEU A 334 41.63 -23.52 4.40
N SER A 335 41.36 -24.71 4.96
CA SER A 335 41.82 -26.00 4.40
C SER A 335 41.29 -26.30 3.00
N ARG A 336 40.23 -25.60 2.56
CA ARG A 336 39.58 -25.76 1.26
C ARG A 336 39.74 -24.56 0.33
N ASN A 337 40.54 -23.57 0.73
CA ASN A 337 40.72 -22.29 0.01
C ASN A 337 39.37 -21.64 -0.35
N LEU A 338 38.48 -21.50 0.65
CA LEU A 338 37.16 -20.89 0.48
C LEU A 338 37.12 -19.44 0.98
N ASN A 339 36.28 -18.64 0.35
CA ASN A 339 35.89 -17.31 0.79
C ASN A 339 34.65 -17.43 1.69
N LEU A 340 34.66 -16.83 2.88
CA LEU A 340 33.58 -16.93 3.85
C LEU A 340 32.64 -15.71 3.78
N ILE A 341 31.36 -15.94 3.47
CA ILE A 341 30.30 -14.95 3.66
C ILE A 341 29.58 -15.25 4.98
N ILE A 342 29.32 -14.22 5.77
CA ILE A 342 28.48 -14.28 6.98
C ILE A 342 27.36 -13.23 6.91
N GLU A 343 26.21 -13.49 7.53
CA GLU A 343 25.04 -12.59 7.47
C GLU A 343 24.61 -11.97 8.83
N PRO A 344 25.51 -11.29 9.59
CA PRO A 344 25.32 -10.95 11.01
C PRO A 344 24.38 -9.77 11.32
N GLY A 345 23.31 -9.59 10.54
CA GLY A 345 22.45 -8.39 10.56
C GLY A 345 21.87 -8.01 11.93
N ARG A 346 21.41 -8.98 12.75
CA ARG A 346 20.89 -8.66 14.11
C ARG A 346 22.01 -8.22 15.06
N SER A 347 23.07 -9.01 15.15
CA SER A 347 24.21 -8.77 16.06
C SER A 347 24.99 -7.48 15.78
N LEU A 348 24.88 -6.90 14.58
CA LEU A 348 25.51 -5.63 14.26
C LEU A 348 24.73 -4.40 14.73
N ILE A 349 23.40 -4.47 14.82
CA ILE A 349 22.54 -3.28 15.00
C ILE A 349 21.55 -3.35 16.18
N ALA A 350 21.27 -4.53 16.74
CA ALA A 350 20.17 -4.69 17.68
C ALA A 350 20.41 -3.91 18.99
N ASN A 351 21.54 -4.17 19.66
CA ASN A 351 21.91 -3.57 20.95
C ASN A 351 22.31 -2.10 20.85
N THR A 352 22.45 -1.54 19.65
CA THR A 352 22.97 -0.18 19.45
C THR A 352 21.91 0.89 19.61
N CYS A 353 20.67 0.57 20.02
CA CYS A 353 19.56 1.52 20.00
C CYS A 353 18.43 1.18 20.98
N CYS A 354 17.77 2.22 21.48
CA CYS A 354 16.50 2.15 22.21
C CYS A 354 15.41 3.02 21.56
N LEU A 355 14.14 2.67 21.79
CA LEU A 355 13.01 3.58 21.58
C LEU A 355 12.79 4.38 22.85
N VAL A 356 12.79 5.71 22.74
CA VAL A 356 12.66 6.65 23.85
C VAL A 356 11.25 7.25 23.89
N ASN A 357 10.60 7.16 25.05
CA ASN A 357 9.18 7.48 25.27
C ASN A 357 9.00 8.34 26.53
N ARG A 358 7.84 8.99 26.68
CA ARG A 358 7.40 9.59 27.96
C ARG A 358 6.16 8.88 28.50
N VAL A 359 6.12 8.72 29.83
CA VAL A 359 4.95 8.20 30.55
C VAL A 359 3.81 9.22 30.51
N THR A 360 2.69 8.87 29.90
CA THR A 360 1.48 9.70 29.84
C THR A 360 0.64 9.58 31.12
N GLY A 361 0.70 8.42 31.79
CA GLY A 361 0.15 8.17 33.12
C GLY A 361 0.30 6.72 33.57
N VAL A 362 -0.02 6.46 34.84
CA VAL A 362 -0.10 5.11 35.43
C VAL A 362 -1.55 4.84 35.82
N LYS A 363 -2.06 3.63 35.58
CA LYS A 363 -3.42 3.22 35.95
C LYS A 363 -3.43 1.77 36.47
N THR A 364 -4.46 1.40 37.22
CA THR A 364 -4.77 0.01 37.56
C THR A 364 -6.19 -0.33 37.14
N ASN A 365 -6.46 -1.59 36.79
CA ASN A 365 -7.82 -2.11 36.66
C ASN A 365 -8.26 -2.95 37.88
N GLY A 366 -7.48 -2.92 38.97
CA GLY A 366 -7.67 -3.71 40.18
C GLY A 366 -7.02 -5.10 40.15
N THR A 367 -6.72 -5.65 38.96
CA THR A 367 -6.04 -6.95 38.78
C THR A 367 -4.67 -6.84 38.12
N LYS A 368 -4.47 -5.82 37.28
CA LYS A 368 -3.22 -5.47 36.62
C LYS A 368 -2.98 -3.96 36.69
N ASN A 369 -1.71 -3.59 36.81
CA ASN A 369 -1.24 -2.22 36.73
C ASN A 369 -0.64 -1.96 35.35
N PHE A 370 -0.75 -0.72 34.87
CA PHE A 370 -0.33 -0.32 33.54
C PHE A 370 0.45 0.99 33.58
N VAL A 371 1.62 1.01 32.93
CA VAL A 371 2.32 2.25 32.57
C VAL A 371 1.92 2.58 31.14
N VAL A 372 1.25 3.71 30.94
CA VAL A 372 0.85 4.20 29.62
C VAL A 372 1.92 5.18 29.12
N ILE A 373 2.40 4.99 27.89
CA ILE A 373 3.42 5.84 27.25
C ILE A 373 2.87 6.55 25.99
N ASP A 374 3.69 7.34 25.29
CA ASP A 374 3.35 8.01 24.03
C ASP A 374 3.62 7.13 22.78
N GLY A 375 4.63 6.26 22.83
CA GLY A 375 4.85 5.19 21.84
C GLY A 375 3.87 4.02 21.94
N SER A 376 3.85 3.19 20.90
CA SER A 376 2.90 2.09 20.68
C SER A 376 3.51 0.96 19.84
N MET A 377 2.72 -0.11 19.67
CA MET A 377 2.95 -1.17 18.69
C MET A 377 3.13 -0.66 17.24
N ALA A 378 2.63 0.53 16.90
CA ALA A 378 2.83 1.10 15.57
C ALA A 378 4.29 1.48 15.32
N GLU A 379 4.99 2.01 16.34
CA GLU A 379 6.41 2.29 16.27
C GLU A 379 7.26 1.03 16.52
N LEU A 380 6.92 0.21 17.54
CA LEU A 380 7.69 -0.96 17.96
C LEU A 380 6.77 -2.20 18.09
N ILE A 381 6.55 -2.88 16.96
CA ILE A 381 5.54 -3.94 16.83
C ILE A 381 5.95 -5.31 17.39
N ARG A 382 7.23 -5.54 17.69
CA ARG A 382 7.78 -6.89 17.98
C ARG A 382 7.11 -7.61 19.18
N PRO A 383 6.82 -6.95 20.32
CA PRO A 383 6.09 -7.57 21.43
C PRO A 383 4.66 -7.96 21.01
N SER A 384 3.93 -7.07 20.33
CA SER A 384 2.57 -7.33 19.84
C SER A 384 2.49 -8.45 18.79
N LEU A 385 3.50 -8.57 17.93
CA LEU A 385 3.48 -9.45 16.76
C LEU A 385 3.94 -10.88 17.06
N TYR A 386 4.87 -11.07 17.99
CA TYR A 386 5.41 -12.40 18.34
C TYR A 386 5.96 -12.49 19.77
N ASP A 387 5.36 -11.76 20.73
CA ASP A 387 5.71 -11.72 22.16
C ASP A 387 7.22 -11.55 22.44
N ALA A 388 7.90 -10.75 21.60
CA ALA A 388 9.32 -10.50 21.73
C ALA A 388 9.67 -9.79 23.04
N TYR A 389 10.54 -10.38 23.84
CA TYR A 389 11.14 -9.68 24.97
C TYR A 389 12.12 -8.61 24.49
N GLN A 390 11.96 -7.39 25.00
CA GLN A 390 12.96 -6.32 25.05
C GLN A 390 12.95 -5.75 26.49
N HIS A 391 14.12 -5.39 27.02
CA HIS A 391 14.24 -4.78 28.34
C HIS A 391 13.64 -3.36 28.35
N ILE A 392 13.06 -2.96 29.49
CA ILE A 392 12.41 -1.67 29.68
C ILE A 392 12.84 -1.10 31.02
N GLU A 393 13.29 0.16 31.04
CA GLU A 393 13.64 0.87 32.26
C GLU A 393 13.38 2.39 32.16
N LEU A 394 13.60 3.11 33.26
CA LEU A 394 13.45 4.56 33.34
C LEU A 394 14.76 5.29 33.03
N VAL A 395 14.62 6.44 32.38
CA VAL A 395 15.74 7.33 31.99
C VAL A 395 16.33 8.06 33.20
N SER A 396 15.48 8.48 34.13
CA SER A 396 15.89 9.07 35.41
C SER A 396 16.03 8.01 36.50
N PRO A 397 16.95 8.17 37.47
CA PRO A 397 16.98 7.29 38.65
C PRO A 397 15.65 7.40 39.42
N PRO A 398 15.17 6.29 40.03
CA PRO A 398 14.01 6.35 40.91
C PRO A 398 14.33 7.09 42.21
N PRO A 399 13.32 7.67 42.89
CA PRO A 399 13.48 8.20 44.24
C PRO A 399 14.03 7.14 45.22
N PRO A 400 14.79 7.55 46.26
CA PRO A 400 15.18 6.65 47.33
C PRO A 400 13.96 5.94 47.94
N ASN A 401 14.04 4.62 48.08
CA ASN A 401 12.97 3.74 48.57
C ASN A 401 11.68 3.73 47.71
N ALA A 402 11.76 4.05 46.40
CA ALA A 402 10.61 3.88 45.50
C ALA A 402 10.16 2.42 45.40
N GLU A 403 8.87 2.15 45.65
CA GLU A 403 8.29 0.81 45.56
C GLU A 403 8.26 0.31 44.11
N VAL A 404 8.84 -0.87 43.90
CA VAL A 404 8.78 -1.63 42.64
C VAL A 404 7.45 -2.37 42.58
N SER A 405 6.85 -2.43 41.39
CA SER A 405 5.62 -3.16 41.12
C SER A 405 5.62 -3.73 39.70
N THR A 406 4.82 -4.76 39.47
CA THR A 406 4.63 -5.36 38.15
C THR A 406 3.64 -4.54 37.32
N PHE A 407 4.04 -4.15 36.11
CA PHE A 407 3.24 -3.38 35.17
C PHE A 407 3.23 -4.00 33.76
N ASP A 408 2.11 -3.91 33.06
CA ASP A 408 2.10 -3.99 31.60
C ASP A 408 2.37 -2.58 31.03
N VAL A 409 3.36 -2.45 30.15
CA VAL A 409 3.77 -1.20 29.50
C VAL A 409 3.05 -1.09 28.16
N VAL A 410 2.13 -0.14 28.05
CA VAL A 410 1.13 -0.05 26.97
C VAL A 410 1.13 1.31 26.29
N GLY A 411 0.77 1.33 25.01
CA GLY A 411 0.65 2.56 24.25
C GLY A 411 -0.73 3.23 24.36
N PRO A 412 -0.94 4.34 23.62
CA PRO A 412 -2.19 5.10 23.61
C PRO A 412 -3.16 4.68 22.48
N VAL A 413 -2.88 3.64 21.69
CA VAL A 413 -3.74 3.21 20.59
C VAL A 413 -4.94 2.43 21.14
N CYS A 414 -6.11 2.63 20.53
CA CYS A 414 -7.32 1.87 20.87
C CYS A 414 -7.29 0.47 20.25
N GLU A 415 -6.31 -0.35 20.66
CA GLU A 415 -6.07 -1.71 20.16
C GLU A 415 -5.65 -2.61 21.33
N SER A 416 -6.18 -3.84 21.38
CA SER A 416 -5.89 -4.77 22.49
C SER A 416 -4.46 -5.32 22.47
N ALA A 417 -3.79 -5.21 21.32
CA ALA A 417 -2.40 -5.59 21.12
C ALA A 417 -1.38 -4.46 21.38
N ASP A 418 -1.80 -3.25 21.79
CA ASP A 418 -0.89 -2.11 21.99
C ASP A 418 -0.09 -2.18 23.31
N PHE A 419 0.85 -3.13 23.37
CA PHE A 419 1.81 -3.28 24.46
C PHE A 419 3.25 -3.35 23.92
N LEU A 420 4.19 -2.71 24.63
CA LEU A 420 5.63 -2.80 24.35
C LEU A 420 6.34 -3.73 25.34
N GLY A 421 5.67 -4.11 26.44
CA GLY A 421 6.12 -5.17 27.34
C GLY A 421 5.01 -5.54 28.32
N LYS A 422 4.89 -6.82 28.66
CA LYS A 422 4.00 -7.30 29.73
C LYS A 422 4.84 -7.64 30.97
N GLU A 423 4.23 -7.61 32.15
CA GLU A 423 4.80 -8.12 33.40
C GLU A 423 6.24 -7.61 33.68
N ARG A 424 6.41 -6.29 33.59
CA ARG A 424 7.67 -5.59 33.85
C ARG A 424 7.72 -5.10 35.29
N GLU A 425 8.75 -5.47 36.03
CA GLU A 425 9.03 -4.92 37.35
C GLU A 425 9.67 -3.54 37.21
N LEU A 426 8.94 -2.50 37.62
CA LEU A 426 9.40 -1.10 37.56
C LEU A 426 9.04 -0.36 38.86
N PRO A 427 9.86 0.60 39.32
CA PRO A 427 9.41 1.58 40.29
C PRO A 427 8.30 2.43 39.68
N THR A 428 7.24 2.74 40.44
CA THR A 428 6.06 3.46 39.91
C THR A 428 6.46 4.82 39.30
N PRO A 429 6.32 5.03 37.97
CA PRO A 429 6.87 6.21 37.32
C PRO A 429 5.95 7.43 37.43
N ALA A 430 6.55 8.61 37.59
CA ALA A 430 5.84 9.88 37.51
C ALA A 430 5.36 10.19 36.08
N LYS A 431 4.23 10.90 35.95
CA LYS A 431 3.77 11.41 34.66
C LYS A 431 4.81 12.35 34.06
N GLY A 432 5.16 12.15 32.79
CA GLY A 432 6.16 12.90 32.04
C GLY A 432 7.59 12.35 32.14
N ALA A 433 7.84 11.37 33.02
CA ALA A 433 9.13 10.69 33.15
C ALA A 433 9.52 9.95 31.86
N GLY A 434 10.83 9.82 31.61
CA GLY A 434 11.35 9.09 30.46
C GLY A 434 11.43 7.60 30.70
N LEU A 435 11.01 6.82 29.70
CA LEU A 435 11.03 5.36 29.68
C LEU A 435 11.56 4.89 28.32
N VAL A 436 12.47 3.93 28.35
CA VAL A 436 13.13 3.37 27.17
C VAL A 436 12.75 1.91 26.95
N VAL A 437 12.70 1.49 25.68
CA VAL A 437 12.66 0.07 25.28
C VAL A 437 13.96 -0.25 24.55
N HIS A 438 14.78 -1.11 25.14
CA HIS A 438 16.14 -1.42 24.67
C HIS A 438 16.14 -2.33 23.44
N ASP A 439 17.32 -2.49 22.84
CA ASP A 439 17.62 -3.43 21.76
C ASP A 439 16.73 -3.28 20.51
N ALA A 440 16.36 -2.03 20.25
CA ALA A 440 15.35 -1.66 19.28
C ALA A 440 15.93 -1.44 17.87
N GLY A 441 17.26 -1.41 17.72
CA GLY A 441 17.91 -1.11 16.45
C GLY A 441 17.70 -2.16 15.35
N ALA A 442 17.28 -3.38 15.71
CA ALA A 442 16.96 -4.45 14.76
C ALA A 442 15.46 -4.77 14.75
N TYR A 443 14.86 -4.76 13.55
CA TYR A 443 13.48 -5.17 13.28
C TYR A 443 12.39 -4.38 14.03
N CYS A 444 12.68 -3.16 14.51
CA CYS A 444 11.65 -2.25 15.02
C CYS A 444 11.32 -1.19 13.96
N MET A 445 12.22 -0.23 13.72
CA MET A 445 11.96 0.85 12.75
C MET A 445 11.75 0.36 11.30
N SER A 446 12.39 -0.74 10.90
CA SER A 446 12.12 -1.34 9.58
C SER A 446 10.68 -1.89 9.46
N MET A 447 10.06 -2.31 10.58
CA MET A 447 8.67 -2.78 10.67
C MET A 447 7.67 -1.72 11.20
N ALA A 448 8.11 -0.51 11.51
CA ALA A 448 7.25 0.56 12.01
C ALA A 448 6.16 0.92 10.99
N SER A 449 4.92 1.04 11.43
CA SER A 449 3.74 1.24 10.58
C SER A 449 3.11 2.61 10.78
N THR A 450 2.24 3.01 9.87
CA THR A 450 1.34 4.16 10.04
C THR A 450 -0.06 3.72 10.49
N TYR A 451 -0.14 2.65 11.29
CA TYR A 451 -1.41 2.17 11.85
C TYR A 451 -2.09 3.28 12.67
N ASN A 452 -3.41 3.39 12.53
CA ASN A 452 -4.22 4.49 13.09
C ASN A 452 -3.63 5.89 12.84
N LEU A 453 -3.08 6.07 11.62
CA LEU A 453 -2.47 7.32 11.11
C LEU A 453 -1.31 7.87 11.95
N LYS A 454 -0.68 7.03 12.78
CA LYS A 454 0.54 7.42 13.48
C LYS A 454 1.66 7.74 12.50
N MET A 455 2.41 8.81 12.77
CA MET A 455 3.57 9.20 11.98
C MET A 455 4.79 8.39 12.42
N ARG A 456 5.58 7.89 11.47
CA ARG A 456 6.86 7.23 11.80
C ARG A 456 7.73 8.13 12.71
N PRO A 457 8.36 7.56 13.74
CA PRO A 457 9.14 8.31 14.72
C PRO A 457 10.43 8.85 14.07
N PRO A 458 10.92 10.02 14.51
CA PRO A 458 12.25 10.50 14.13
C PRO A 458 13.35 9.59 14.69
N GLU A 459 14.52 9.68 14.06
CA GLU A 459 15.71 8.86 14.37
C GLU A 459 16.92 9.79 14.60
N TYR A 460 17.65 9.53 15.67
CA TYR A 460 18.82 10.30 16.13
C TYR A 460 19.93 9.37 16.60
N TRP A 461 21.18 9.82 16.57
CA TRP A 461 22.30 9.04 17.12
C TRP A 461 23.26 9.91 17.94
N VAL A 462 24.06 9.26 18.77
CA VAL A 462 25.22 9.87 19.44
C VAL A 462 26.49 9.53 18.64
N GLU A 463 27.30 10.55 18.39
CA GLU A 463 28.63 10.47 17.76
C GLU A 463 29.73 10.19 18.81
N GLU A 464 30.94 9.84 18.36
CA GLU A 464 32.06 9.44 19.24
C GLU A 464 32.57 10.56 20.16
N ASP A 465 32.44 11.81 19.74
CA ASP A 465 32.78 13.01 20.52
C ASP A 465 31.68 13.40 21.54
N GLY A 466 30.59 12.63 21.61
CA GLY A 466 29.39 12.97 22.37
C GLY A 466 28.51 14.04 21.71
N SER A 467 28.79 14.42 20.46
CA SER A 467 27.89 15.31 19.72
C SER A 467 26.61 14.58 19.31
N PHE A 468 25.51 15.33 19.25
CA PHE A 468 24.18 14.83 18.94
C PHE A 468 23.64 15.53 17.68
N PRO A 469 23.82 14.96 16.48
CA PRO A 469 23.31 15.55 15.25
C PRO A 469 21.77 15.60 15.20
N LEU A 470 21.26 16.80 14.91
CA LEU A 470 19.84 17.10 14.70
C LEU A 470 19.23 16.19 13.62
N GLN A 471 18.31 15.32 14.04
CA GLN A 471 17.43 14.43 13.26
C GLN A 471 17.98 14.02 11.87
N PHE A 472 18.83 13.00 11.83
CA PHE A 472 19.45 12.56 10.56
C PHE A 472 18.47 11.88 9.58
N CYS A 473 17.20 11.68 9.96
CA CYS A 473 16.22 10.98 9.12
C CYS A 473 14.93 11.79 8.85
N LYS A 474 14.75 12.19 7.58
CA LYS A 474 13.47 11.96 6.89
C LYS A 474 13.47 10.48 6.46
N THR A 475 12.72 9.62 7.14
CA THR A 475 12.64 8.20 6.74
C THR A 475 12.13 8.11 5.30
N LEU A 476 12.84 7.32 4.48
CA LEU A 476 12.63 7.22 3.03
C LEU A 476 11.38 6.36 2.68
N GLN A 477 10.22 6.75 3.22
CA GLN A 477 8.90 6.19 2.88
C GLN A 477 7.86 7.24 2.45
N CYS A 478 8.17 8.54 2.55
CA CYS A 478 7.43 9.60 1.84
C CYS A 478 8.26 10.23 0.69
N GLY A 479 9.26 9.52 0.14
CA GLY A 479 10.19 10.10 -0.85
C GLY A 479 10.85 9.17 -1.88
N VAL A 480 10.87 7.84 -1.69
CA VAL A 480 11.53 6.91 -2.64
C VAL A 480 10.80 6.83 -3.99
N LEU A 481 9.53 7.20 -4.03
CA LEU A 481 8.72 7.19 -5.25
C LEU A 481 8.77 8.49 -6.06
N PHE A 482 9.61 9.48 -5.71
CA PHE A 482 9.66 10.75 -6.45
C PHE A 482 11.04 11.41 -6.66
N GLU A 483 12.11 11.07 -5.91
CA GLU A 483 13.43 11.69 -6.12
C GLU A 483 14.60 10.66 -6.10
N THR A 484 15.55 10.90 -7.02
CA THR A 484 16.79 10.16 -7.36
C THR A 484 16.70 8.96 -8.32
N LEU A 485 16.37 9.22 -9.59
CA LEU A 485 17.00 8.55 -10.75
C LEU A 485 17.70 9.55 -11.70
N SER A 486 18.15 10.68 -11.14
CA SER A 486 19.10 11.59 -11.78
C SER A 486 20.51 11.35 -11.24
N SER A 487 21.51 11.43 -12.12
CA SER A 487 22.95 11.25 -11.86
C SER A 487 23.38 9.92 -11.22
N LEU A 488 23.67 8.94 -12.07
CA LEU A 488 24.93 8.17 -11.98
C LEU A 488 25.41 7.86 -13.41
N SER A 489 26.55 8.41 -13.80
CA SER A 489 27.00 8.46 -15.20
C SER A 489 27.97 7.33 -15.54
N PHE A 490 27.47 6.25 -16.17
CA PHE A 490 28.29 5.08 -16.53
C PHE A 490 28.16 4.59 -17.98
N GLN A 491 28.03 5.51 -18.94
CA GLN A 491 28.25 5.22 -20.36
C GLN A 491 29.19 6.24 -21.01
N ARG A 492 30.51 6.01 -20.88
CA ARG A 492 31.53 6.78 -21.63
C ARG A 492 32.71 5.93 -22.12
N ALA A 493 32.46 4.66 -22.44
CA ALA A 493 33.43 3.77 -23.07
C ALA A 493 32.74 2.63 -23.85
N PHE A 494 32.18 2.92 -25.04
CA PHE A 494 32.00 1.97 -26.17
C PHE A 494 31.27 2.64 -27.37
N CYS A 495 31.89 3.63 -28.03
CA CYS A 495 31.53 4.07 -29.39
C CYS A 495 32.54 5.12 -29.94
N SER A 496 33.79 4.71 -30.18
CA SER A 496 34.83 5.61 -30.72
C SER A 496 35.90 4.89 -31.57
N LYS A 497 35.46 4.03 -32.49
CA LYS A 497 36.26 3.53 -33.63
C LYS A 497 35.33 3.11 -34.76
N MET A 498 35.81 3.28 -35.99
CA MET A 498 35.02 3.44 -37.23
C MET A 498 34.15 4.71 -37.17
N GLY A 499 34.24 5.64 -38.12
CA GLY A 499 35.05 5.68 -39.34
C GLY A 499 34.22 6.34 -40.44
N GLY A 500 34.68 7.47 -40.99
CA GLY A 500 33.87 8.28 -41.89
C GLY A 500 33.58 7.62 -43.24
N GLY A 501 32.35 7.79 -43.74
CA GLY A 501 31.91 7.45 -45.09
C GLY A 501 30.88 8.48 -45.55
N ALA A 502 30.89 8.84 -46.84
CA ALA A 502 30.07 9.92 -47.37
C ALA A 502 28.62 9.49 -47.66
N VAL A 503 27.72 10.47 -47.71
CA VAL A 503 26.32 10.32 -48.15
C VAL A 503 26.25 10.14 -49.67
N PRO A 504 25.49 9.15 -50.18
CA PRO A 504 24.88 9.18 -51.50
C PRO A 504 23.39 9.49 -51.39
N SER A 505 22.89 10.42 -52.21
CA SER A 505 21.45 10.62 -52.41
C SER A 505 20.89 9.56 -53.37
N LEU A 506 19.66 9.10 -53.13
CA LEU A 506 18.86 8.33 -54.09
C LEU A 506 17.37 8.65 -53.91
N SER A 507 16.57 8.33 -54.94
CA SER A 507 15.33 9.03 -55.27
C SER A 507 14.03 8.31 -54.87
N ASN A 508 12.92 9.05 -54.97
CA ASN A 508 11.55 8.60 -54.70
C ASN A 508 11.21 7.25 -55.37
N GLY A 509 10.64 6.34 -54.58
CA GLY A 509 9.89 5.17 -55.06
C GLY A 509 8.64 4.99 -54.20
N ASN A 510 7.47 4.82 -54.82
CA ASN A 510 6.21 4.65 -54.11
C ASN A 510 6.16 3.30 -53.39
N LEU A 511 5.90 3.31 -52.08
CA LEU A 511 5.56 2.13 -51.29
C LEU A 511 4.17 2.32 -50.66
N ALA A 512 3.14 1.85 -51.37
CA ALA A 512 1.83 1.63 -50.77
C ALA A 512 1.89 0.36 -49.89
N GLY A 513 1.29 0.39 -48.68
CA GLY A 513 1.21 -0.78 -47.79
C GLY A 513 2.00 -0.71 -46.49
N GLN A 514 2.42 0.48 -46.02
CA GLN A 514 2.82 0.68 -44.62
C GLN A 514 1.58 1.11 -43.80
N PRO A 515 1.36 0.59 -42.57
CA PRO A 515 0.34 1.11 -41.67
C PRO A 515 0.71 2.53 -41.20
N ASP A 516 -0.25 3.45 -41.12
CA ASP A 516 -0.02 4.86 -40.72
C ASP A 516 0.70 4.92 -39.36
N PRO A 517 1.99 5.31 -39.30
CA PRO A 517 2.81 5.15 -38.10
C PRO A 517 2.60 6.28 -37.10
N GLN A 518 1.46 6.98 -37.11
CA GLN A 518 1.28 8.20 -36.33
C GLN A 518 0.81 7.94 -34.90
N ARG A 519 1.47 8.61 -33.94
CA ARG A 519 1.09 8.58 -32.52
C ARG A 519 -0.28 9.22 -32.28
N THR A 520 -1.00 8.69 -31.31
CA THR A 520 -2.12 9.38 -30.66
C THR A 520 -1.62 10.37 -29.60
N TYR A 521 -2.53 11.24 -29.13
CA TYR A 521 -2.25 12.27 -28.13
C TYR A 521 -3.42 12.41 -27.15
N GLN A 522 -3.23 13.23 -26.12
CA GLN A 522 -4.26 13.60 -25.14
C GLN A 522 -4.32 15.14 -25.05
N VAL A 523 -5.47 15.72 -24.71
CA VAL A 523 -5.62 17.17 -24.52
C VAL A 523 -5.47 17.53 -23.04
N VAL A 524 -4.82 18.67 -22.76
CA VAL A 524 -4.84 19.31 -21.43
C VAL A 524 -5.27 20.76 -21.60
N VAL A 525 -6.37 21.17 -20.95
CA VAL A 525 -6.97 22.51 -21.12
C VAL A 525 -7.68 22.97 -19.84
N ALA A 526 -7.81 24.27 -19.63
CA ALA A 526 -8.70 24.88 -18.65
C ALA A 526 -9.74 25.73 -19.41
N ALA A 527 -11.03 25.59 -19.08
CA ALA A 527 -12.11 26.26 -19.81
C ALA A 527 -13.28 26.64 -18.90
N THR A 528 -14.00 27.72 -19.23
CA THR A 528 -15.29 28.06 -18.61
C THR A 528 -16.40 27.10 -19.04
N LYS A 529 -17.55 27.14 -18.36
CA LYS A 529 -18.81 26.49 -18.79
C LYS A 529 -19.19 26.80 -20.25
N ASP A 530 -18.84 27.98 -20.73
CA ASP A 530 -19.09 28.47 -22.10
C ASP A 530 -17.95 28.10 -23.08
N TRP A 531 -17.06 27.19 -22.69
CA TRP A 531 -15.89 26.73 -23.45
C TRP A 531 -14.87 27.82 -23.80
N GLY A 532 -14.85 28.92 -23.05
CA GLY A 532 -13.86 29.98 -23.16
C GLY A 532 -12.55 29.60 -22.48
N ILE A 533 -11.42 29.84 -23.15
CA ILE A 533 -10.06 29.45 -22.69
C ILE A 533 -9.04 30.59 -22.64
N GLY A 534 -9.41 31.79 -23.12
CA GLY A 534 -8.45 32.88 -23.31
C GLY A 534 -9.07 34.24 -23.60
N LYS A 535 -8.35 35.28 -23.21
CA LYS A 535 -8.64 36.70 -23.47
C LYS A 535 -7.32 37.46 -23.69
N ASP A 536 -7.22 38.25 -24.75
CA ASP A 536 -6.05 39.06 -25.13
C ASP A 536 -4.72 38.27 -25.14
N GLY A 537 -4.80 36.99 -25.57
CA GLY A 537 -3.65 36.08 -25.62
C GLY A 537 -3.17 35.55 -24.26
N LYS A 538 -3.97 35.69 -23.19
CA LYS A 538 -3.68 35.25 -21.82
C LYS A 538 -4.81 34.40 -21.26
N LEU A 539 -4.56 33.72 -20.14
CA LEU A 539 -5.61 33.12 -19.31
C LEU A 539 -6.37 34.26 -18.57
N PRO A 540 -7.72 34.28 -18.55
CA PRO A 540 -8.51 35.26 -17.79
C PRO A 540 -8.38 35.10 -16.26
N TRP A 541 -7.94 33.93 -15.80
CA TRP A 541 -7.84 33.54 -14.39
C TRP A 541 -6.41 33.27 -13.95
N LYS A 542 -6.19 33.21 -12.63
CA LYS A 542 -4.92 32.83 -12.01
C LYS A 542 -5.16 31.72 -10.99
N LEU A 543 -4.87 30.48 -11.40
CA LEU A 543 -5.08 29.26 -10.63
C LEU A 543 -3.75 28.50 -10.45
N PRO A 544 -2.98 28.78 -9.39
CA PRO A 544 -1.74 28.05 -9.08
C PRO A 544 -1.90 26.53 -9.02
N SER A 545 -3.03 26.02 -8.55
CA SER A 545 -3.26 24.57 -8.47
C SER A 545 -3.64 23.93 -9.81
N ASP A 546 -4.27 24.67 -10.73
CA ASP A 546 -4.46 24.27 -12.14
C ASP A 546 -3.11 24.17 -12.86
N LEU A 547 -2.24 25.17 -12.69
CA LEU A 547 -0.87 25.12 -13.23
C LEU A 547 -0.06 23.94 -12.64
N LYS A 548 -0.35 23.53 -11.39
CA LYS A 548 0.19 22.30 -10.80
C LYS A 548 -0.42 21.05 -11.45
N PHE A 549 -1.73 20.94 -11.62
CA PHE A 549 -2.40 19.83 -12.29
C PHE A 549 -1.89 19.64 -13.73
N PHE A 550 -1.81 20.72 -14.50
CA PHE A 550 -1.19 20.77 -15.82
C PHE A 550 0.25 20.26 -15.81
N LYS A 551 1.08 20.71 -14.84
CA LYS A 551 2.46 20.23 -14.68
C LYS A 551 2.48 18.74 -14.36
N ASP A 552 1.70 18.29 -13.38
CA ASP A 552 1.74 16.92 -12.87
C ASP A 552 1.19 15.89 -13.87
N ILE A 553 0.26 16.28 -14.76
CA ILE A 553 -0.15 15.44 -15.90
C ILE A 553 0.90 15.44 -17.01
N THR A 554 1.38 16.61 -17.45
CA THR A 554 2.27 16.67 -18.61
C THR A 554 3.71 16.24 -18.31
N LEU A 555 4.19 16.34 -17.07
CA LEU A 555 5.57 16.04 -16.70
C LEU A 555 5.82 14.57 -16.36
N ASN A 556 4.88 13.93 -15.65
CA ASN A 556 5.12 12.59 -15.11
C ASN A 556 5.01 11.51 -16.17
N THR A 557 5.97 10.59 -16.18
CA THR A 557 5.99 9.38 -17.02
C THR A 557 5.78 8.12 -16.16
N SER A 558 5.38 7.03 -16.80
CA SER A 558 5.39 5.68 -16.26
C SER A 558 6.79 5.06 -16.32
N ASP A 559 7.57 5.46 -17.33
CA ASP A 559 8.97 5.09 -17.55
C ASP A 559 9.92 6.28 -17.24
N ALA A 560 10.79 6.11 -16.24
CA ALA A 560 11.75 7.13 -15.80
C ALA A 560 12.87 7.44 -16.83
N GLY A 561 13.08 6.57 -17.82
CA GLY A 561 13.98 6.81 -18.95
C GLY A 561 13.38 7.66 -20.08
N LYS A 562 12.06 7.94 -20.03
CA LYS A 562 11.33 8.70 -21.05
C LYS A 562 10.92 10.09 -20.55
N LYS A 563 10.59 10.97 -21.50
CA LYS A 563 9.92 12.27 -21.28
C LYS A 563 8.53 12.24 -21.92
N ASN A 564 7.70 13.25 -21.67
CA ASN A 564 6.50 13.50 -22.47
C ASN A 564 6.75 14.64 -23.48
N ALA A 565 5.97 14.67 -24.56
CA ALA A 565 5.94 15.78 -25.50
C ALA A 565 4.71 16.67 -25.27
N VAL A 566 4.87 17.99 -25.38
CA VAL A 566 3.79 18.99 -25.34
C VAL A 566 3.74 19.76 -26.66
N ILE A 567 2.66 19.58 -27.41
CA ILE A 567 2.39 20.25 -28.69
C ILE A 567 1.59 21.52 -28.42
N MET A 568 2.05 22.65 -28.96
CA MET A 568 1.37 23.94 -28.82
C MET A 568 1.52 24.84 -30.05
N GLY A 569 0.51 25.65 -30.35
CA GLY A 569 0.59 26.71 -31.37
C GLY A 569 1.50 27.87 -30.96
N ARG A 570 2.09 28.56 -31.95
CA ARG A 570 3.04 29.69 -31.75
C ARG A 570 2.56 30.73 -30.72
N LYS A 571 1.28 31.13 -30.75
CA LYS A 571 0.70 32.10 -29.78
C LYS A 571 0.69 31.57 -28.34
N THR A 572 0.43 30.28 -28.14
CA THR A 572 0.47 29.64 -26.81
C THR A 572 1.90 29.60 -26.29
N TRP A 573 2.86 29.19 -27.13
CA TRP A 573 4.29 29.30 -26.80
C TRP A 573 4.68 30.75 -26.45
N GLU A 574 4.22 31.73 -27.22
CA GLU A 574 4.46 33.16 -26.98
C GLU A 574 3.83 33.68 -25.67
N SER A 575 2.78 33.04 -25.15
CA SER A 575 2.14 33.39 -23.88
C SER A 575 2.84 32.83 -22.62
N ILE A 576 3.65 31.75 -22.74
CA ILE A 576 4.34 31.13 -21.60
C ILE A 576 5.46 32.06 -21.10
N PRO A 577 5.51 32.47 -19.82
CA PRO A 577 6.56 33.35 -19.29
C PRO A 577 7.98 32.83 -19.57
N LEU A 578 8.93 33.72 -19.87
CA LEU A 578 10.28 33.34 -20.30
C LEU A 578 11.01 32.44 -19.29
N GLN A 579 10.84 32.68 -17.98
CA GLN A 579 11.40 31.86 -16.91
C GLN A 579 10.78 30.44 -16.79
N HIS A 580 9.79 30.12 -17.62
CA HIS A 580 9.12 28.82 -17.71
C HIS A 580 9.10 28.26 -19.16
N ARG A 581 9.91 28.85 -20.06
CA ARG A 581 9.98 28.54 -21.50
C ARG A 581 11.42 28.15 -21.88
N PRO A 582 11.70 26.92 -22.36
CA PRO A 582 10.77 25.80 -22.53
C PRO A 582 10.21 25.25 -21.22
N LEU A 583 9.08 24.54 -21.29
CA LEU A 583 8.51 23.85 -20.15
C LEU A 583 9.47 22.71 -19.73
N PRO A 584 10.07 22.74 -18.52
CA PRO A 584 11.15 21.83 -18.15
C PRO A 584 10.66 20.38 -18.03
N GLY A 585 11.58 19.45 -18.28
CA GLY A 585 11.35 18.00 -18.23
C GLY A 585 10.54 17.40 -19.40
N ARG A 586 10.08 18.23 -20.34
CA ARG A 586 9.25 17.83 -21.49
C ARG A 586 9.88 18.25 -22.81
N LEU A 587 9.56 17.53 -23.88
CA LEU A 587 9.85 17.96 -25.25
C LEU A 587 8.79 18.97 -25.69
N ASN A 588 9.20 20.19 -26.03
CA ASN A 588 8.30 21.28 -26.40
C ASN A 588 8.21 21.35 -27.93
N VAL A 589 7.04 21.05 -28.49
CA VAL A 589 6.81 21.05 -29.95
C VAL A 589 5.95 22.25 -30.33
N VAL A 590 6.52 23.21 -31.05
CA VAL A 590 5.88 24.48 -31.40
C VAL A 590 5.40 24.44 -32.85
N LEU A 591 4.09 24.56 -33.04
CA LEU A 591 3.47 24.63 -34.36
C LEU A 591 3.51 26.05 -34.91
N THR A 592 4.23 26.25 -36.03
CA THR A 592 4.32 27.54 -36.73
C THR A 592 4.54 27.36 -38.23
N ARG A 593 3.85 28.18 -39.02
CA ARG A 593 3.98 28.26 -40.49
C ARG A 593 5.07 29.26 -40.93
N SER A 594 5.70 29.98 -39.99
CA SER A 594 6.72 31.01 -40.26
C SER A 594 8.15 30.47 -40.10
N GLY A 595 8.86 30.26 -41.21
CA GLY A 595 10.23 29.71 -41.23
C GLY A 595 11.34 30.60 -40.64
N SER A 596 11.04 31.84 -40.27
CA SER A 596 11.97 32.80 -39.65
C SER A 596 12.06 32.70 -38.11
N PHE A 597 11.46 31.67 -37.51
CA PHE A 597 11.34 31.53 -36.06
C PHE A 597 12.60 30.88 -35.43
N ASN A 598 13.64 31.69 -35.20
CA ASN A 598 14.94 31.29 -34.64
C ASN A 598 14.85 30.85 -33.14
N ILE A 599 14.26 29.69 -32.89
CA ILE A 599 14.17 29.04 -31.57
C ILE A 599 14.81 27.64 -31.55
N ALA A 600 15.23 27.12 -32.72
CA ALA A 600 15.83 25.80 -32.90
C ALA A 600 17.20 25.56 -32.20
N THR A 601 17.69 26.51 -31.39
CA THR A 601 18.89 26.39 -30.55
C THR A 601 18.60 26.05 -29.09
N ALA A 602 17.33 26.06 -28.66
CA ALA A 602 16.94 25.71 -27.29
C ALA A 602 16.82 24.19 -27.11
N GLU A 603 17.53 23.63 -26.12
CA GLU A 603 17.48 22.20 -25.82
C GLU A 603 16.05 21.76 -25.43
N ASN A 604 15.61 20.61 -25.93
CA ASN A 604 14.25 20.06 -25.76
C ASN A 604 13.14 20.90 -26.43
N VAL A 605 13.44 21.70 -27.47
CA VAL A 605 12.45 22.39 -28.31
C VAL A 605 12.54 21.91 -29.76
N VAL A 606 11.39 21.72 -30.41
CA VAL A 606 11.29 21.42 -31.86
C VAL A 606 10.19 22.25 -32.50
N ILE A 607 10.33 22.56 -33.78
CA ILE A 607 9.36 23.31 -34.59
C ILE A 607 8.76 22.37 -35.64
N CYS A 608 7.44 22.42 -35.81
CA CYS A 608 6.72 21.67 -36.85
C CYS A 608 5.71 22.56 -37.58
N GLY A 609 5.42 22.26 -38.85
CA GLY A 609 4.48 23.05 -39.67
C GLY A 609 3.00 22.73 -39.44
N SER A 610 2.68 21.56 -38.86
CA SER A 610 1.31 21.05 -38.69
C SER A 610 1.23 20.03 -37.56
N MET A 611 0.01 19.67 -37.13
CA MET A 611 -0.20 18.56 -36.20
C MET A 611 0.33 17.22 -36.76
N SER A 612 0.02 16.90 -38.02
CA SER A 612 0.44 15.64 -38.65
C SER A 612 1.96 15.49 -38.64
N SER A 613 2.69 16.52 -39.10
CA SER A 613 4.16 16.50 -39.10
C SER A 613 4.78 16.46 -37.70
N ALA A 614 4.08 16.92 -36.65
CA ALA A 614 4.50 16.73 -35.27
C ALA A 614 4.29 15.28 -34.79
N LEU A 615 3.15 14.64 -35.13
CA LEU A 615 2.86 13.26 -34.74
C LEU A 615 3.72 12.24 -35.51
N GLU A 616 4.02 12.52 -36.78
CA GLU A 616 4.98 11.78 -37.62
C GLU A 616 6.39 11.87 -37.03
N LEU A 617 6.87 13.07 -36.70
CA LEU A 617 8.17 13.28 -36.06
C LEU A 617 8.28 12.53 -34.72
N LEU A 618 7.25 12.63 -33.87
CA LEU A 618 7.24 11.97 -32.55
C LEU A 618 7.16 10.44 -32.64
N ALA A 619 6.72 9.91 -33.78
CA ALA A 619 6.73 8.48 -34.09
C ALA A 619 8.03 8.00 -34.77
N ALA A 620 8.88 8.91 -35.23
CA ALA A 620 10.20 8.57 -35.76
C ALA A 620 11.26 8.43 -34.65
N SER A 621 12.37 7.77 -34.95
CA SER A 621 13.56 7.75 -34.09
C SER A 621 14.23 9.14 -34.06
N PRO A 622 14.72 9.65 -32.91
CA PRO A 622 14.81 9.00 -31.59
C PRO A 622 13.57 9.19 -30.69
N TYR A 623 12.56 9.96 -31.12
CA TYR A 623 11.43 10.33 -30.29
C TYR A 623 10.51 9.15 -29.95
N CYS A 624 10.36 8.18 -30.85
CA CYS A 624 9.56 6.98 -30.60
C CYS A 624 10.05 6.16 -29.41
N LEU A 625 11.37 6.18 -29.13
CA LEU A 625 12.01 5.48 -28.02
C LEU A 625 12.07 6.33 -26.73
N SER A 626 12.14 7.65 -26.85
CA SER A 626 12.41 8.58 -25.73
C SER A 626 11.19 9.34 -25.22
N ILE A 627 10.08 9.34 -25.97
CA ILE A 627 8.80 9.96 -25.58
C ILE A 627 7.79 8.90 -25.14
N GLU A 628 7.20 9.04 -23.96
CA GLU A 628 6.08 8.21 -23.53
C GLU A 628 4.77 8.74 -24.15
N LYS A 629 4.21 9.84 -23.62
CA LYS A 629 2.93 10.40 -24.06
C LYS A 629 3.09 11.76 -24.76
N VAL A 630 2.08 12.08 -25.57
CA VAL A 630 1.97 13.33 -26.34
C VAL A 630 0.73 14.08 -25.83
N PHE A 631 0.92 15.34 -25.44
CA PHE A 631 -0.16 16.20 -24.96
C PHE A 631 -0.32 17.43 -25.86
N VAL A 632 -1.55 17.77 -26.24
CA VAL A 632 -1.89 19.01 -26.94
C VAL A 632 -2.40 20.03 -25.92
N ILE A 633 -1.77 21.20 -25.86
CA ILE A 633 -1.96 22.17 -24.76
C ILE A 633 -2.42 23.57 -25.18
N GLY A 634 -2.79 23.75 -26.46
CA GLY A 634 -3.27 25.03 -27.00
C GLY A 634 -2.68 25.40 -28.37
N GLY A 635 -3.11 26.50 -29.00
CA GLY A 635 -4.21 27.40 -28.61
C GLY A 635 -5.54 27.01 -29.26
N GLY A 636 -6.50 27.95 -29.32
CA GLY A 636 -7.87 27.69 -29.80
C GLY A 636 -8.00 27.21 -31.26
N GLU A 637 -7.04 27.50 -32.15
CA GLU A 637 -6.97 26.91 -33.50
C GLU A 637 -6.68 25.41 -33.38
N ILE A 638 -5.57 25.06 -32.72
CA ILE A 638 -5.10 23.68 -32.56
C ILE A 638 -6.08 22.83 -31.76
N LEU A 639 -6.67 23.36 -30.68
CA LEU A 639 -7.65 22.64 -29.85
C LEU A 639 -8.97 22.40 -30.58
N ARG A 640 -9.37 23.29 -31.50
CA ARG A 640 -10.57 23.09 -32.34
C ARG A 640 -10.40 21.96 -33.35
N GLU A 641 -9.20 21.79 -33.89
CA GLU A 641 -8.84 20.67 -34.76
C GLU A 641 -8.63 19.36 -33.99
N SER A 642 -8.14 19.41 -32.75
CA SER A 642 -7.64 18.23 -32.04
C SER A 642 -8.55 17.63 -30.96
N LEU A 643 -9.40 18.43 -30.29
CA LEU A 643 -10.12 17.98 -29.08
C LEU A 643 -11.01 16.76 -29.33
N ASN A 644 -11.86 16.80 -30.36
CA ASN A 644 -12.77 15.70 -30.70
C ASN A 644 -12.22 14.73 -31.76
N ALA A 645 -11.04 14.96 -32.33
CA ALA A 645 -10.49 14.17 -33.43
C ALA A 645 -10.06 12.75 -33.01
N SER A 646 -10.14 11.78 -33.93
CA SER A 646 -9.93 10.34 -33.67
C SER A 646 -8.55 9.94 -33.13
N LYS A 647 -7.53 10.80 -33.29
CA LYS A 647 -6.18 10.62 -32.71
C LYS A 647 -6.04 11.17 -31.27
N CYS A 648 -7.09 11.79 -30.70
CA CYS A 648 -7.17 12.22 -29.31
C CYS A 648 -7.76 11.08 -28.43
N ASP A 649 -6.96 10.46 -27.56
CA ASP A 649 -7.39 9.35 -26.70
C ASP A 649 -8.01 9.78 -25.36
N ALA A 650 -7.70 10.98 -24.86
CA ALA A 650 -8.28 11.52 -23.62
C ALA A 650 -8.26 13.05 -23.58
N ILE A 651 -9.17 13.64 -22.80
CA ILE A 651 -9.26 15.07 -22.52
C ILE A 651 -9.16 15.25 -20.99
N HIS A 652 -8.10 15.91 -20.55
CA HIS A 652 -7.94 16.38 -19.17
C HIS A 652 -8.35 17.86 -19.14
N ILE A 653 -9.40 18.18 -18.40
CA ILE A 653 -9.99 19.53 -18.38
C ILE A 653 -10.17 20.05 -16.96
N THR A 654 -9.69 21.26 -16.73
CA THR A 654 -10.05 22.06 -15.56
C THR A 654 -11.34 22.82 -15.91
N GLU A 655 -12.47 22.35 -15.38
CA GLU A 655 -13.80 22.89 -15.68
C GLU A 655 -14.10 24.05 -14.73
N ILE A 656 -14.10 25.28 -15.25
CA ILE A 656 -14.23 26.51 -14.46
C ILE A 656 -15.70 26.94 -14.42
N HIS A 657 -16.25 26.90 -13.20
CA HIS A 657 -17.68 27.15 -12.95
C HIS A 657 -18.01 28.65 -12.91
N THR A 658 -16.99 29.50 -12.70
CA THR A 658 -17.06 30.96 -12.78
C THR A 658 -16.97 31.43 -14.24
N SER A 659 -17.88 32.32 -14.66
CA SER A 659 -17.88 32.89 -16.01
C SER A 659 -16.84 34.01 -16.15
N PHE A 660 -16.18 34.07 -17.32
CA PHE A 660 -15.17 35.09 -17.67
C PHE A 660 -15.40 35.58 -19.10
N GLU A 661 -15.14 36.86 -19.36
CA GLU A 661 -15.07 37.37 -20.73
C GLU A 661 -13.90 36.71 -21.48
N CYS A 662 -14.20 36.03 -22.58
CA CYS A 662 -13.22 35.32 -23.40
C CYS A 662 -13.33 35.76 -24.86
N ASP A 663 -12.21 35.74 -25.59
CA ASP A 663 -12.16 35.88 -27.06
C ASP A 663 -11.78 34.56 -27.75
N THR A 664 -11.19 33.63 -27.02
CA THR A 664 -10.66 32.37 -27.53
C THR A 664 -11.43 31.21 -26.91
N PHE A 665 -12.03 30.37 -27.76
CA PHE A 665 -12.93 29.29 -27.36
C PHE A 665 -12.54 27.95 -28.00
N ILE A 666 -12.91 26.85 -27.34
CA ILE A 666 -12.80 25.46 -27.83
C ILE A 666 -14.19 24.89 -28.19
N PRO A 667 -14.28 23.83 -29.01
CA PRO A 667 -15.54 23.09 -29.17
C PRO A 667 -15.91 22.35 -27.88
N ALA A 668 -17.21 22.10 -27.69
CA ALA A 668 -17.70 21.22 -26.64
C ALA A 668 -17.19 19.77 -26.81
N ILE A 669 -17.09 19.04 -25.70
CA ILE A 669 -16.67 17.63 -25.68
C ILE A 669 -17.76 16.75 -26.29
N ASP A 670 -17.38 15.88 -27.24
CA ASP A 670 -18.30 14.91 -27.82
C ASP A 670 -18.51 13.70 -26.89
N TYR A 671 -19.55 13.81 -26.05
CA TYR A 671 -19.97 12.77 -25.12
C TYR A 671 -20.52 11.48 -25.78
N SER A 672 -20.57 11.38 -27.12
CA SER A 672 -20.85 10.11 -27.80
C SER A 672 -19.60 9.21 -27.88
N VAL A 673 -18.41 9.82 -27.87
CA VAL A 673 -17.12 9.13 -27.97
C VAL A 673 -16.21 9.33 -26.75
N PHE A 674 -16.48 10.34 -25.90
CA PHE A 674 -15.77 10.60 -24.65
C PHE A 674 -16.66 10.34 -23.43
N GLN A 675 -16.15 9.56 -22.47
CA GLN A 675 -16.86 9.19 -21.24
C GLN A 675 -16.05 9.58 -19.99
N PRO A 676 -16.70 10.00 -18.89
CA PRO A 676 -16.00 10.43 -17.68
C PRO A 676 -15.23 9.28 -17.00
N TRP A 677 -13.95 9.50 -16.73
CA TRP A 677 -13.08 8.57 -16.01
C TRP A 677 -12.88 9.01 -14.54
N TYR A 678 -12.86 10.31 -14.30
CA TYR A 678 -12.65 10.91 -12.98
C TYR A 678 -13.09 12.37 -13.02
N SER A 679 -13.69 12.86 -11.92
CA SER A 679 -13.77 14.29 -11.61
C SER A 679 -13.25 14.49 -10.19
N SER A 680 -12.69 15.67 -9.89
CA SER A 680 -12.38 16.03 -8.51
C SER A 680 -13.61 16.64 -7.83
N PRO A 681 -13.68 16.59 -6.50
CA PRO A 681 -14.45 17.57 -5.74
C PRO A 681 -14.16 19.00 -6.22
N PRO A 682 -15.16 19.88 -6.28
CA PRO A 682 -14.99 21.26 -6.74
C PRO A 682 -14.26 22.09 -5.69
N VAL A 683 -13.14 22.67 -6.07
CA VAL A 683 -12.30 23.52 -5.23
C VAL A 683 -12.55 25.01 -5.48
N VAL A 684 -12.15 25.86 -4.54
CA VAL A 684 -12.19 27.32 -4.67
C VAL A 684 -10.80 27.90 -4.41
N GLU A 685 -10.20 28.53 -5.41
CA GLU A 685 -8.90 29.21 -5.32
C GLU A 685 -9.05 30.63 -5.87
N ASN A 686 -8.58 31.63 -5.12
CA ASN A 686 -8.71 33.06 -5.47
C ASN A 686 -10.16 33.53 -5.77
N GLY A 687 -11.17 32.89 -5.16
CA GLY A 687 -12.59 33.17 -5.38
C GLY A 687 -13.20 32.52 -6.64
N ILE A 688 -12.40 31.75 -7.39
CA ILE A 688 -12.80 31.06 -8.62
C ILE A 688 -13.10 29.59 -8.26
N ARG A 689 -14.23 29.06 -8.72
CA ARG A 689 -14.67 27.68 -8.44
C ARG A 689 -14.50 26.80 -9.67
N TYR A 690 -13.92 25.60 -9.51
CA TYR A 690 -13.61 24.68 -10.60
C TYR A 690 -13.36 23.25 -10.10
N CYS A 691 -13.39 22.28 -11.01
CA CYS A 691 -12.98 20.90 -10.75
C CYS A 691 -12.01 20.38 -11.83
N PHE A 692 -11.34 19.25 -11.55
CA PHE A 692 -10.42 18.59 -12.47
C PHE A 692 -11.05 17.31 -13.03
N THR A 693 -11.58 17.38 -14.24
CA THR A 693 -12.27 16.26 -14.90
C THR A 693 -11.35 15.61 -15.94
N THR A 694 -11.47 14.30 -16.13
CA THR A 694 -10.89 13.58 -17.27
C THR A 694 -11.94 12.75 -17.98
N TYR A 695 -12.00 12.90 -19.30
CA TYR A 695 -12.79 12.05 -20.18
C TYR A 695 -11.86 11.17 -21.00
N ALA A 696 -12.14 9.88 -21.06
CA ALA A 696 -11.42 8.91 -21.88
C ALA A 696 -12.21 8.61 -23.17
N ARG A 697 -11.52 8.46 -24.30
CA ARG A 697 -12.17 8.03 -25.55
C ARG A 697 -12.56 6.56 -25.45
N VAL A 698 -13.78 6.25 -25.86
CA VAL A 698 -14.28 4.90 -26.08
C VAL A 698 -14.53 4.71 -27.58
N ARG A 699 -14.08 3.58 -28.14
CA ARG A 699 -14.12 3.29 -29.59
C ARG A 699 -15.10 2.14 -29.86
N SER A 700 -16.18 2.43 -30.58
CA SER A 700 -17.12 1.37 -31.02
C SER A 700 -16.58 0.68 -32.28
N SER A 701 -16.90 -0.61 -32.43
CA SER A 701 -16.44 -1.47 -33.53
C SER A 701 -17.08 -1.17 -34.90
N VAL A 702 -18.04 -0.24 -34.97
CA VAL A 702 -18.94 -0.09 -36.14
C VAL A 702 -18.57 1.10 -37.04
N VAL A 703 -17.99 2.18 -36.49
CA VAL A 703 -17.98 3.50 -37.16
C VAL A 703 -16.76 3.75 -38.06
N ASP A 704 -15.58 3.24 -37.73
CA ASP A 704 -14.33 3.50 -38.50
C ASP A 704 -14.20 2.65 -39.80
N SER A 705 -15.29 2.03 -40.29
CA SER A 705 -15.24 1.03 -41.38
C SER A 705 -16.23 1.22 -42.54
N GLN A 706 -16.68 2.47 -42.81
CA GLN A 706 -17.40 2.74 -44.06
C GLN A 706 -17.23 4.17 -44.60
N SER A 707 -16.48 4.28 -45.71
CA SER A 707 -16.41 5.46 -46.56
C SER A 707 -16.92 5.12 -47.97
N GLY A 708 -18.24 4.98 -48.14
CA GLY A 708 -18.83 4.79 -49.47
C GLY A 708 -20.34 4.52 -49.54
N SER A 709 -21.05 5.40 -50.28
CA SER A 709 -22.36 5.22 -50.93
C SER A 709 -23.63 4.99 -50.07
N ASP A 710 -24.74 5.53 -50.57
CA ASP A 710 -26.08 5.49 -49.97
C ASP A 710 -26.81 4.15 -50.12
N ALA A 711 -27.60 3.76 -49.11
CA ALA A 711 -28.94 3.16 -49.30
C ALA A 711 -29.77 3.07 -47.99
N GLN A 712 -30.91 3.79 -47.98
CA GLN A 712 -32.18 3.58 -47.25
C GLN A 712 -32.27 3.06 -45.78
N VAL A 713 -33.32 3.53 -45.11
CA VAL A 713 -33.68 3.23 -43.71
C VAL A 713 -34.62 2.02 -43.61
N SER A 714 -34.40 1.17 -42.62
CA SER A 714 -35.46 0.35 -42.00
C SER A 714 -35.23 0.28 -40.49
N SER A 715 -36.32 0.26 -39.71
CA SER A 715 -36.30 0.23 -38.25
C SER A 715 -36.63 -1.16 -37.73
N ASP A 716 -35.73 -1.76 -36.94
CA ASP A 716 -36.02 -2.33 -35.61
C ASP A 716 -34.84 -3.19 -35.13
N GLY A 717 -34.26 -2.85 -33.98
CA GLY A 717 -33.15 -3.60 -33.38
C GLY A 717 -32.32 -2.78 -32.39
N VAL A 718 -32.36 -3.15 -31.10
CA VAL A 718 -31.47 -2.57 -30.08
C VAL A 718 -30.19 -3.40 -30.03
N GLU A 719 -29.29 -3.16 -30.99
CA GLU A 719 -27.99 -3.84 -31.00
C GLU A 719 -27.02 -3.24 -29.97
N ASN A 720 -26.57 -4.08 -29.04
CA ASN A 720 -25.47 -3.74 -28.14
C ASN A 720 -24.13 -3.80 -28.89
N SER A 721 -23.68 -2.67 -29.44
CA SER A 721 -22.37 -2.56 -30.07
C SER A 721 -21.25 -2.80 -29.05
N LYS A 722 -20.54 -3.92 -29.19
CA LYS A 722 -19.40 -4.26 -28.33
C LYS A 722 -18.21 -3.35 -28.66
N PHE A 723 -17.76 -2.60 -27.67
CA PHE A 723 -16.55 -1.77 -27.75
C PHE A 723 -15.29 -2.64 -27.71
N GLU A 724 -14.27 -2.30 -28.49
CA GLU A 724 -13.03 -3.09 -28.53
C GLU A 724 -12.02 -2.57 -27.50
N ILE A 725 -11.69 -3.41 -26.52
CA ILE A 725 -11.00 -3.00 -25.30
C ILE A 725 -9.49 -2.95 -25.52
N LYS A 726 -8.98 -1.80 -25.96
CA LYS A 726 -7.63 -1.39 -25.56
C LYS A 726 -7.66 -1.07 -24.06
N LYS A 727 -6.74 -1.65 -23.28
CA LYS A 727 -6.53 -1.28 -21.88
C LYS A 727 -6.30 0.24 -21.80
N PHE A 728 -6.90 0.92 -20.83
CA PHE A 728 -6.83 2.38 -20.65
C PHE A 728 -5.44 2.93 -20.24
N SER A 729 -4.36 2.17 -20.48
CA SER A 729 -2.96 2.49 -20.19
C SER A 729 -2.39 3.68 -20.99
N PHE A 730 -3.15 4.24 -21.92
CA PHE A 730 -2.83 5.53 -22.54
C PHE A 730 -2.94 6.69 -21.55
N LEU A 731 -3.84 6.60 -20.56
CA LEU A 731 -3.98 7.60 -19.50
C LEU A 731 -2.69 7.70 -18.65
N PRO A 732 -2.43 8.85 -18.00
CA PRO A 732 -1.42 8.94 -16.95
C PRO A 732 -1.75 7.99 -15.79
N LYS A 733 -0.72 7.32 -15.20
CA LYS A 733 -0.92 6.42 -14.05
C LYS A 733 -1.63 7.14 -12.88
N THR A 734 -1.25 8.40 -12.65
CA THR A 734 -1.84 9.34 -11.68
C THR A 734 -3.30 9.73 -11.94
N VAL A 735 -3.87 9.33 -13.09
CA VAL A 735 -5.29 9.47 -13.45
C VAL A 735 -6.00 8.12 -13.42
N ILE A 736 -5.35 7.04 -13.87
CA ILE A 736 -5.87 5.66 -13.74
C ILE A 736 -6.21 5.35 -12.28
N GLU A 737 -5.28 5.61 -11.36
CA GLU A 737 -5.41 5.27 -9.93
C GLU A 737 -6.50 6.08 -9.18
N LYS A 738 -7.11 7.08 -9.85
CA LYS A 738 -8.16 7.95 -9.31
C LYS A 738 -9.60 7.53 -9.67
N HIS A 739 -9.80 6.55 -10.56
CA HIS A 739 -11.15 6.11 -10.92
C HIS A 739 -11.95 5.69 -9.67
N GLU A 740 -13.12 6.28 -9.44
CA GLU A 740 -13.76 6.22 -8.11
C GLU A 740 -14.27 4.82 -7.75
N GLU A 741 -14.50 3.94 -8.73
CA GLU A 741 -14.76 2.51 -8.49
C GLU A 741 -13.62 1.84 -7.67
N PHE A 742 -12.38 2.35 -7.73
CA PHE A 742 -11.29 1.88 -6.87
C PHE A 742 -11.49 2.21 -5.39
N LEU A 743 -12.27 3.23 -5.00
CA LEU A 743 -12.64 3.45 -3.59
C LEU A 743 -13.35 2.24 -2.99
N TYR A 744 -13.98 1.45 -3.86
CA TYR A 744 -14.96 0.42 -3.56
C TYR A 744 -14.38 -0.99 -3.81
N LEU A 745 -13.61 -1.17 -4.89
CA LEU A 745 -12.80 -2.38 -5.12
C LEU A 745 -11.66 -2.55 -4.10
N ARG A 746 -10.95 -1.47 -3.71
CA ARG A 746 -9.93 -1.54 -2.64
C ARG A 746 -10.54 -1.94 -1.30
N LEU A 747 -11.81 -1.58 -1.11
CA LEU A 747 -12.59 -1.82 0.09
C LEU A 747 -12.94 -3.34 0.12
N VAL A 748 -13.41 -3.95 -0.99
CA VAL A 748 -13.53 -5.43 -1.11
C VAL A 748 -12.22 -6.11 -0.70
N GLN A 749 -11.10 -5.62 -1.24
CA GLN A 749 -9.79 -6.20 -1.01
C GLN A 749 -9.36 -6.15 0.46
N ASP A 750 -9.81 -5.14 1.22
CA ASP A 750 -9.66 -5.09 2.69
C ASP A 750 -10.57 -6.11 3.39
N ILE A 751 -11.84 -6.29 3.00
CA ILE A 751 -12.68 -7.37 3.58
C ILE A 751 -12.01 -8.73 3.38
N LEU A 752 -11.62 -9.04 2.15
CA LEU A 752 -11.10 -10.37 1.81
C LEU A 752 -9.73 -10.66 2.45
N SER A 753 -9.01 -9.64 2.91
CA SER A 753 -7.68 -9.79 3.52
C SER A 753 -7.64 -9.53 5.04
N THR A 754 -8.55 -8.73 5.60
CA THR A 754 -8.56 -8.36 7.03
C THR A 754 -9.92 -8.54 7.72
N GLY A 755 -10.96 -8.99 7.00
CA GLY A 755 -12.32 -9.15 7.48
C GLY A 755 -12.47 -10.24 8.56
N ASN A 756 -13.22 -9.92 9.61
CA ASN A 756 -13.50 -10.88 10.69
C ASN A 756 -14.61 -11.85 10.28
N SER A 757 -14.35 -13.15 10.39
CA SER A 757 -15.35 -14.19 10.23
C SER A 757 -16.42 -14.07 11.32
N LYS A 758 -17.70 -14.05 10.92
CA LYS A 758 -18.88 -14.05 11.82
C LYS A 758 -19.98 -14.95 11.27
N ASP A 759 -20.70 -15.60 12.17
CA ASP A 759 -22.03 -16.14 11.89
C ASP A 759 -23.04 -15.01 11.66
N ASP A 760 -24.06 -15.26 10.85
CA ASP A 760 -25.08 -14.28 10.48
C ASP A 760 -26.51 -14.87 10.53
N ARG A 761 -27.53 -14.00 10.44
CA ARG A 761 -28.95 -14.39 10.55
C ARG A 761 -29.43 -15.43 9.52
N THR A 762 -28.73 -15.54 8.39
CA THR A 762 -29.04 -16.46 7.26
C THR A 762 -28.31 -17.79 7.36
N GLN A 763 -27.38 -17.94 8.32
CA GLN A 763 -26.51 -19.10 8.49
C GLN A 763 -25.55 -19.35 7.30
N THR A 764 -25.27 -18.31 6.51
CA THR A 764 -24.33 -18.39 5.37
C THR A 764 -22.88 -18.17 5.80
N GLY A 765 -22.67 -17.37 6.85
CA GLY A 765 -21.36 -16.91 7.29
C GLY A 765 -20.87 -15.71 6.49
N THR A 766 -20.16 -14.80 7.16
CA THR A 766 -19.64 -13.56 6.58
C THR A 766 -18.20 -13.28 6.96
N LEU A 767 -17.44 -12.66 6.07
CA LEU A 767 -16.26 -11.87 6.38
C LEU A 767 -16.70 -10.41 6.50
N SER A 768 -16.47 -9.76 7.64
CA SER A 768 -17.03 -8.44 7.95
C SER A 768 -15.97 -7.38 8.22
N LYS A 769 -16.29 -6.11 7.85
CA LYS A 769 -15.44 -5.03 7.29
C LYS A 769 -15.90 -4.74 5.84
N PHE A 770 -15.43 -3.67 5.20
CA PHE A 770 -16.23 -2.83 4.26
C PHE A 770 -15.78 -2.92 2.76
N GLY A 771 -16.68 -3.03 1.74
CA GLY A 771 -16.43 -2.88 0.26
C GLY A 771 -16.93 -3.96 -0.78
N CYS A 772 -17.52 -3.60 -1.97
CA CYS A 772 -18.36 -4.43 -2.94
C CYS A 772 -17.94 -4.26 -4.46
N GLN A 773 -18.46 -4.76 -5.64
CA GLN A 773 -19.63 -5.50 -6.25
C GLN A 773 -20.01 -4.91 -7.67
N LYS A 774 -21.18 -5.24 -8.29
CA LYS A 774 -21.66 -4.75 -9.63
C LYS A 774 -23.18 -4.44 -9.64
N VAL A 775 -23.60 -3.38 -10.35
CA VAL A 775 -24.99 -2.84 -10.38
C VAL A 775 -25.96 -3.56 -11.33
N PHE A 776 -27.22 -3.74 -10.90
CA PHE A 776 -28.37 -4.11 -11.75
C PHE A 776 -29.29 -2.89 -11.99
N TRP A 777 -28.92 -2.01 -12.93
CA TRP A 777 -29.54 -0.68 -13.13
C TRP A 777 -31.08 -0.67 -13.23
N ARG A 778 -31.70 -1.57 -14.02
CA ARG A 778 -33.18 -1.57 -14.14
C ARG A 778 -33.87 -1.89 -12.81
N GLY A 779 -33.27 -2.75 -11.98
CA GLY A 779 -33.77 -2.96 -10.62
C GLY A 779 -33.67 -1.71 -9.77
N VAL A 780 -32.53 -1.00 -9.82
CA VAL A 780 -32.29 0.25 -9.08
C VAL A 780 -33.34 1.31 -9.37
N LEU A 781 -33.59 1.56 -10.66
CA LEU A 781 -34.55 2.58 -11.10
C LEU A 781 -35.99 2.23 -10.68
N GLU A 782 -36.41 0.98 -10.87
CA GLU A 782 -37.78 0.55 -10.54
C GLU A 782 -38.02 0.44 -9.03
N GLU A 783 -37.02 0.03 -8.24
CA GLU A 783 -37.10 0.03 -6.77
C GLU A 783 -37.14 1.46 -6.22
N LEU A 784 -36.34 2.38 -6.76
CA LEU A 784 -36.36 3.76 -6.28
C LEU A 784 -37.71 4.44 -6.56
N LEU A 785 -38.29 4.24 -7.75
CA LEU A 785 -39.64 4.73 -8.06
C LEU A 785 -40.70 4.09 -7.14
N TRP A 786 -40.52 2.82 -6.77
CA TRP A 786 -41.37 2.14 -5.79
C TRP A 786 -41.24 2.75 -4.39
N PHE A 787 -40.03 3.06 -3.91
CA PHE A 787 -39.83 3.78 -2.65
C PHE A 787 -40.45 5.19 -2.68
N ILE A 788 -40.24 5.95 -3.77
CA ILE A 788 -40.80 7.30 -3.93
C ILE A 788 -42.33 7.25 -3.85
N SER A 789 -42.97 6.27 -4.50
CA SER A 789 -44.44 6.10 -4.49
C SER A 789 -45.08 5.74 -3.14
N GLY A 790 -44.29 5.50 -2.09
CA GLY A 790 -44.81 5.05 -0.78
C GLY A 790 -45.24 3.58 -0.73
N SER A 791 -45.12 2.84 -1.83
CA SER A 791 -45.58 1.45 -1.97
C SER A 791 -44.89 0.49 -0.99
N THR A 792 -45.63 -0.56 -0.61
CA THR A 792 -45.17 -1.64 0.28
C THR A 792 -45.44 -3.05 -0.27
N SER A 793 -45.95 -3.16 -1.50
CA SER A 793 -46.21 -4.43 -2.17
C SER A 793 -45.08 -4.81 -3.13
N ALA A 794 -44.40 -5.93 -2.85
CA ALA A 794 -43.39 -6.51 -3.75
C ALA A 794 -43.97 -6.91 -5.12
N LYS A 795 -45.29 -7.15 -5.23
CA LYS A 795 -45.97 -7.53 -6.47
C LYS A 795 -45.79 -6.49 -7.58
N VAL A 796 -45.82 -5.20 -7.23
CA VAL A 796 -45.57 -4.06 -8.13
C VAL A 796 -44.18 -4.11 -8.79
N LEU A 797 -43.20 -4.74 -8.14
CA LEU A 797 -41.87 -4.99 -8.71
C LEU A 797 -41.85 -6.29 -9.53
N GLN A 798 -42.51 -7.34 -9.04
CA GLN A 798 -42.62 -8.65 -9.72
C GLN A 798 -43.31 -8.54 -11.09
N ASP A 799 -44.39 -7.76 -11.21
CA ASP A 799 -45.10 -7.48 -12.46
C ASP A 799 -44.20 -6.78 -13.50
N LYS A 800 -43.22 -5.99 -13.02
CA LYS A 800 -42.18 -5.34 -13.85
C LYS A 800 -40.97 -6.25 -14.12
N GLY A 801 -41.00 -7.49 -13.65
CA GLY A 801 -39.90 -8.47 -13.75
C GLY A 801 -38.76 -8.30 -12.75
N ILE A 802 -38.95 -7.48 -11.71
CA ILE A 802 -37.93 -7.14 -10.70
C ILE A 802 -38.19 -7.96 -9.41
N ARG A 803 -37.30 -8.93 -9.15
CA ARG A 803 -37.50 -10.01 -8.16
C ARG A 803 -36.64 -9.90 -6.90
N ILE A 804 -36.10 -8.72 -6.61
CA ILE A 804 -35.12 -8.51 -5.53
C ILE A 804 -35.73 -8.67 -4.13
N TRP A 805 -37.04 -8.52 -3.98
CA TRP A 805 -37.76 -8.72 -2.71
C TRP A 805 -38.41 -10.11 -2.55
N ASP A 806 -38.42 -10.97 -3.58
CA ASP A 806 -39.17 -12.24 -3.60
C ASP A 806 -38.88 -13.12 -2.36
N GLY A 807 -37.61 -13.23 -1.96
CA GLY A 807 -37.21 -14.04 -0.80
C GLY A 807 -37.79 -13.52 0.52
N ASN A 808 -37.73 -12.21 0.75
CA ASN A 808 -38.20 -11.56 1.99
C ASN A 808 -39.72 -11.30 2.01
N ALA A 809 -40.38 -11.39 0.85
CA ALA A 809 -41.83 -11.24 0.70
C ALA A 809 -42.61 -12.59 0.71
N SER A 810 -41.89 -13.71 0.64
CA SER A 810 -42.45 -15.06 0.57
C SER A 810 -43.18 -15.48 1.86
N ARG A 811 -44.23 -16.32 1.72
CA ARG A 811 -45.03 -16.88 2.82
C ARG A 811 -44.15 -17.53 3.90
N ASP A 812 -43.23 -18.42 3.50
CA ASP A 812 -42.31 -19.12 4.39
C ASP A 812 -41.45 -18.16 5.21
N TYR A 813 -40.92 -17.10 4.58
CA TYR A 813 -40.10 -16.11 5.25
C TYR A 813 -40.93 -15.28 6.25
N LEU A 814 -42.12 -14.81 5.84
CA LEU A 814 -43.02 -14.03 6.69
C LEU A 814 -43.48 -14.83 7.92
N ASP A 815 -43.80 -16.11 7.77
CA ASP A 815 -44.13 -17.00 8.88
C ASP A 815 -42.93 -17.24 9.81
N ARG A 816 -41.74 -17.42 9.25
CA ARG A 816 -40.47 -17.62 9.99
C ARG A 816 -40.13 -16.43 10.90
N ILE A 817 -40.53 -15.22 10.53
CA ILE A 817 -40.36 -14.00 11.36
C ILE A 817 -41.60 -13.61 12.17
N GLY A 818 -42.68 -14.41 12.12
CA GLY A 818 -43.88 -14.23 12.94
C GLY A 818 -44.98 -13.34 12.33
N LEU A 819 -44.83 -12.89 11.08
CA LEU A 819 -45.81 -12.06 10.36
C LEU A 819 -46.87 -12.94 9.65
N LYS A 820 -47.56 -13.77 10.44
CA LYS A 820 -48.46 -14.80 9.92
C LYS A 820 -49.69 -14.23 9.22
N ASP A 821 -50.31 -13.22 9.81
CA ASP A 821 -51.57 -12.62 9.33
C ASP A 821 -51.39 -11.67 8.13
N ARG A 822 -50.17 -11.54 7.61
CA ARG A 822 -49.82 -10.67 6.48
C ARG A 822 -49.91 -11.41 5.15
N GLU A 823 -50.39 -10.75 4.10
CA GLU A 823 -50.44 -11.33 2.74
C GLU A 823 -49.02 -11.59 2.17
N GLU A 824 -48.84 -12.66 1.41
CA GLU A 824 -47.61 -12.86 0.63
C GLU A 824 -47.44 -11.73 -0.40
N GLY A 825 -46.24 -11.13 -0.44
CA GLY A 825 -45.96 -9.92 -1.20
C GLY A 825 -46.03 -8.60 -0.41
N ASP A 826 -46.64 -8.58 0.78
CA ASP A 826 -46.65 -7.41 1.66
C ASP A 826 -45.33 -7.36 2.47
N LEU A 827 -44.61 -6.23 2.41
CA LEU A 827 -43.35 -6.03 3.14
C LEU A 827 -43.54 -5.26 4.46
N GLY A 828 -44.73 -4.71 4.71
CA GLY A 828 -45.03 -3.83 5.84
C GLY A 828 -44.58 -2.38 5.63
N PRO A 829 -44.56 -1.56 6.71
CA PRO A 829 -44.20 -0.15 6.67
C PRO A 829 -42.69 0.05 6.51
N VAL A 830 -42.11 -0.46 5.43
CA VAL A 830 -40.69 -0.34 5.06
C VAL A 830 -40.42 0.93 4.26
N TYR A 831 -39.14 1.33 4.16
CA TYR A 831 -38.59 2.35 3.24
C TYR A 831 -39.57 3.43 2.75
N GLY A 832 -40.21 3.26 1.59
CA GLY A 832 -41.09 4.24 0.97
C GLY A 832 -42.27 4.66 1.83
N PHE A 833 -42.89 3.73 2.57
CA PHE A 833 -43.94 4.07 3.53
C PHE A 833 -43.42 5.00 4.62
N GLN A 834 -42.21 4.76 5.13
CA GLN A 834 -41.61 5.68 6.10
C GLN A 834 -41.22 7.01 5.45
N TRP A 835 -40.89 7.05 4.16
CA TRP A 835 -40.58 8.29 3.45
C TRP A 835 -41.82 9.18 3.25
N ARG A 836 -42.96 8.61 2.84
CA ARG A 836 -44.20 9.37 2.54
C ARG A 836 -45.19 9.46 3.70
N HIS A 837 -45.13 8.53 4.65
CA HIS A 837 -46.13 8.33 5.71
C HIS A 837 -45.50 8.05 7.08
N PHE A 838 -44.40 8.75 7.43
CA PHE A 838 -43.66 8.47 8.67
C PHE A 838 -44.58 8.52 9.91
N GLY A 839 -44.61 7.44 10.70
CA GLY A 839 -45.46 7.32 11.88
C GLY A 839 -46.96 7.12 11.63
N ALA A 840 -47.40 6.93 10.37
CA ALA A 840 -48.76 6.49 10.08
C ALA A 840 -48.99 5.05 10.58
N ARG A 841 -50.21 4.74 11.04
CA ARG A 841 -50.55 3.39 11.51
C ARG A 841 -50.73 2.45 10.32
N TYR A 842 -49.73 1.61 10.07
CA TYR A 842 -49.82 0.56 9.05
C TYR A 842 -50.99 -0.42 9.31
N THR A 843 -51.59 -0.91 8.23
CA THR A 843 -52.63 -1.95 8.25
C THR A 843 -52.28 -3.10 7.30
N ASN A 844 -52.22 -2.83 6.00
CA ASN A 844 -51.79 -3.74 4.93
C ASN A 844 -51.33 -2.94 3.69
N MET A 845 -50.77 -3.63 2.68
CA MET A 845 -50.26 -3.02 1.45
C MET A 845 -51.30 -2.45 0.48
N HIS A 846 -52.60 -2.66 0.70
CA HIS A 846 -53.69 -2.20 -0.20
C HIS A 846 -54.43 -0.95 0.31
N ALA A 847 -54.14 -0.51 1.53
CA ALA A 847 -54.81 0.65 2.13
C ALA A 847 -54.25 1.98 1.57
N ASP A 848 -55.12 2.98 1.42
CA ASP A 848 -54.71 4.34 1.09
C ASP A 848 -54.17 5.07 2.33
N TYR A 849 -52.91 5.51 2.25
CA TYR A 849 -52.21 6.27 3.29
C TYR A 849 -52.03 7.75 2.93
N THR A 850 -52.66 8.24 1.85
CA THR A 850 -52.59 9.65 1.43
C THR A 850 -52.97 10.59 2.57
N GLY A 851 -52.08 11.54 2.89
CA GLY A 851 -52.25 12.49 3.99
C GLY A 851 -52.10 11.90 5.40
N GLN A 852 -51.73 10.63 5.55
CA GLN A 852 -51.43 10.00 6.85
C GLN A 852 -49.94 10.05 7.16
N GLY A 853 -49.60 10.28 8.44
CA GLY A 853 -48.21 10.37 8.90
C GLY A 853 -47.54 11.68 8.50
N PHE A 854 -46.24 11.64 8.22
CA PHE A 854 -45.45 12.79 7.75
C PHE A 854 -44.68 12.43 6.47
N ASP A 855 -44.88 13.20 5.40
CA ASP A 855 -44.17 13.05 4.13
C ASP A 855 -42.82 13.77 4.20
N GLN A 856 -41.79 13.01 4.58
CA GLN A 856 -40.41 13.47 4.65
C GLN A 856 -39.84 13.80 3.27
N LEU A 857 -40.30 13.14 2.19
CA LEU A 857 -39.78 13.42 0.84
C LEU A 857 -40.28 14.79 0.35
N SER A 858 -41.56 15.09 0.57
CA SER A 858 -42.12 16.41 0.28
C SER A 858 -41.49 17.51 1.14
N ASP A 859 -41.26 17.27 2.43
CA ASP A 859 -40.57 18.22 3.34
C ASP A 859 -39.10 18.45 2.94
N VAL A 860 -38.38 17.40 2.50
CA VAL A 860 -37.03 17.52 1.94
C VAL A 860 -37.02 18.39 0.68
N ILE A 861 -37.94 18.17 -0.26
CA ILE A 861 -38.02 18.93 -1.51
C ILE A 861 -38.43 20.39 -1.25
N ASP A 862 -39.39 20.63 -0.36
CA ASP A 862 -39.79 21.99 0.05
C ASP A 862 -38.60 22.74 0.67
N LYS A 863 -37.89 22.13 1.64
CA LYS A 863 -36.70 22.74 2.25
C LYS A 863 -35.60 23.02 1.22
N ILE A 864 -35.36 22.14 0.26
CA ILE A 864 -34.35 22.38 -0.78
C ILE A 864 -34.72 23.59 -1.66
N LYS A 865 -36.01 23.77 -1.98
CA LYS A 865 -36.50 24.92 -2.77
C LYS A 865 -36.55 26.23 -1.97
N ASN A 866 -37.08 26.17 -0.76
CA ASN A 866 -37.53 27.35 0.01
C ASN A 866 -36.62 27.71 1.20
N ASN A 867 -35.80 26.78 1.70
CA ASN A 867 -34.83 27.00 2.78
C ASN A 867 -33.55 26.15 2.63
N PRO A 868 -32.81 26.28 1.49
CA PRO A 868 -31.68 25.39 1.17
C PRO A 868 -30.52 25.39 2.18
N ASN A 869 -30.46 26.39 3.06
CA ASN A 869 -29.46 26.50 4.12
C ASN A 869 -29.84 25.77 5.42
N ASP A 870 -31.01 25.13 5.50
CA ASP A 870 -31.35 24.31 6.67
C ASP A 870 -30.41 23.10 6.78
N ARG A 871 -30.11 22.71 8.03
CA ARG A 871 -29.24 21.58 8.37
C ARG A 871 -30.05 20.34 8.77
N ARG A 872 -31.36 20.37 8.51
CA ARG A 872 -32.38 19.38 8.88
C ARG A 872 -33.17 18.88 7.65
N ILE A 873 -32.52 18.89 6.48
CA ILE A 873 -33.01 18.32 5.24
C ILE A 873 -32.67 16.82 5.28
N ILE A 874 -33.55 16.03 5.90
CA ILE A 874 -33.28 14.67 6.38
C ILE A 874 -34.43 13.74 5.98
N LEU A 875 -34.09 12.52 5.58
CA LEU A 875 -35.01 11.45 5.20
C LEU A 875 -34.66 10.16 5.95
N SER A 876 -35.55 9.71 6.84
CA SER A 876 -35.35 8.50 7.67
C SER A 876 -36.31 7.38 7.31
N ALA A 877 -35.79 6.17 7.11
CA ALA A 877 -36.58 4.95 7.10
C ALA A 877 -36.63 4.27 8.48
N TRP A 878 -35.86 4.74 9.47
CA TRP A 878 -35.75 4.09 10.77
C TRP A 878 -36.82 4.57 11.76
N ASN A 879 -37.94 3.83 11.83
CA ASN A 879 -38.96 4.00 12.86
C ASN A 879 -38.91 2.83 13.88
N PRO A 880 -38.36 3.04 15.10
CA PRO A 880 -38.26 2.00 16.14
C PRO A 880 -39.59 1.36 16.56
N ALA A 881 -40.73 2.06 16.44
CA ALA A 881 -42.04 1.50 16.77
C ALA A 881 -42.49 0.44 15.74
N ASP A 882 -42.19 0.68 14.46
CA ASP A 882 -42.64 -0.13 13.34
C ASP A 882 -41.69 -1.29 13.00
N LEU A 883 -40.48 -1.37 13.58
CA LEU A 883 -39.48 -2.39 13.20
C LEU A 883 -39.99 -3.84 13.30
N LYS A 884 -40.92 -4.12 14.23
CA LYS A 884 -41.55 -5.45 14.38
C LYS A 884 -42.64 -5.73 13.34
N LEU A 885 -43.05 -4.73 12.59
CA LEU A 885 -44.02 -4.81 11.49
C LEU A 885 -43.33 -4.89 10.12
N MET A 886 -42.01 -4.78 10.04
CA MET A 886 -41.26 -4.76 8.78
C MET A 886 -40.76 -6.17 8.43
N ALA A 887 -40.94 -6.61 7.18
CA ALA A 887 -40.40 -7.89 6.72
C ALA A 887 -38.85 -7.92 6.74
N LEU A 888 -38.22 -6.76 6.49
CA LEU A 888 -36.80 -6.53 6.74
C LEU A 888 -36.60 -5.10 7.27
N PRO A 889 -35.96 -4.92 8.44
CA PRO A 889 -35.59 -3.59 8.94
C PRO A 889 -34.68 -2.85 7.93
N PRO A 890 -34.94 -1.57 7.60
CA PRO A 890 -34.21 -0.84 6.58
C PRO A 890 -32.68 -0.92 6.70
N CYS A 891 -32.03 -1.26 5.59
CA CYS A 891 -30.56 -1.31 5.50
C CYS A 891 -29.98 0.10 5.33
N HIS A 892 -30.30 0.78 4.23
CA HIS A 892 -30.11 2.21 4.04
C HIS A 892 -31.21 2.94 4.83
N MET A 893 -30.86 3.41 6.03
CA MET A 893 -31.83 3.76 7.07
C MET A 893 -32.06 5.25 7.24
N PHE A 894 -31.13 6.08 6.75
CA PHE A 894 -31.10 7.52 6.95
C PHE A 894 -30.34 8.18 5.79
N ALA A 895 -30.81 9.33 5.31
CA ALA A 895 -30.07 10.22 4.43
C ALA A 895 -30.23 11.69 4.87
N GLN A 896 -29.18 12.48 4.65
CA GLN A 896 -29.17 13.92 4.82
C GLN A 896 -28.73 14.58 3.52
N PHE A 897 -29.43 15.65 3.14
CA PHE A 897 -29.11 16.45 1.97
C PHE A 897 -28.45 17.77 2.36
N TYR A 898 -27.67 18.33 1.44
CA TYR A 898 -26.94 19.59 1.62
C TYR A 898 -26.90 20.37 0.31
N VAL A 899 -27.32 21.65 0.35
CA VAL A 899 -27.30 22.55 -0.80
C VAL A 899 -26.18 23.58 -0.63
N ALA A 900 -25.32 23.72 -1.65
CA ALA A 900 -24.32 24.77 -1.69
C ALA A 900 -23.95 25.13 -3.13
N ASN A 901 -23.72 26.42 -3.42
CA ASN A 901 -23.22 26.91 -4.71
C ASN A 901 -24.07 26.52 -5.96
N GLY A 902 -25.36 26.21 -5.77
CA GLY A 902 -26.25 25.70 -6.83
C GLY A 902 -26.21 24.18 -7.04
N GLU A 903 -25.53 23.44 -6.16
CA GLU A 903 -25.44 21.98 -6.18
C GLU A 903 -26.13 21.33 -4.97
N LEU A 904 -26.67 20.13 -5.17
CA LEU A 904 -27.28 19.28 -4.14
C LEU A 904 -26.43 18.03 -3.89
N SER A 905 -25.86 17.90 -2.70
CA SER A 905 -25.16 16.69 -2.25
C SER A 905 -26.03 15.85 -1.31
N CYS A 906 -25.77 14.54 -1.23
CA CYS A 906 -26.47 13.60 -0.35
C CYS A 906 -25.50 12.72 0.43
N GLN A 907 -25.64 12.67 1.75
CA GLN A 907 -24.97 11.70 2.61
C GLN A 907 -25.98 10.65 3.07
N MET A 908 -25.70 9.37 2.83
CA MET A 908 -26.56 8.25 3.24
C MET A 908 -25.84 7.34 4.25
N TYR A 909 -26.57 6.92 5.29
CA TYR A 909 -26.11 5.96 6.29
C TYR A 909 -26.81 4.61 6.14
N GLN A 910 -26.02 3.58 5.85
CA GLN A 910 -26.46 2.20 5.72
C GLN A 910 -25.98 1.37 6.92
N ARG A 911 -26.89 0.88 7.75
CA ARG A 911 -26.52 0.14 8.99
C ARG A 911 -25.83 -1.20 8.72
N SER A 912 -26.11 -1.81 7.57
CA SER A 912 -25.68 -3.15 7.20
C SER A 912 -25.72 -3.28 5.69
N ALA A 913 -24.67 -3.84 5.10
CA ALA A 913 -24.47 -3.79 3.67
C ALA A 913 -23.85 -5.06 3.12
N ASP A 914 -24.63 -5.75 2.27
CA ASP A 914 -24.17 -6.87 1.46
C ASP A 914 -23.14 -6.36 0.45
N MET A 915 -21.93 -6.90 0.55
CA MET A 915 -20.79 -6.52 -0.28
C MET A 915 -20.47 -7.51 -1.43
N GLY A 916 -21.46 -8.26 -1.88
CA GLY A 916 -21.52 -8.78 -3.26
C GLY A 916 -22.60 -8.08 -4.11
N LEU A 917 -23.77 -7.86 -3.52
CA LEU A 917 -25.01 -7.48 -4.21
C LEU A 917 -25.57 -6.10 -3.82
N GLY A 918 -25.51 -5.74 -2.54
CA GLY A 918 -26.25 -4.59 -1.99
C GLY A 918 -25.68 -3.25 -2.42
N VAL A 919 -24.43 -2.96 -2.06
CA VAL A 919 -23.87 -1.61 -2.22
C VAL A 919 -23.75 -1.05 -3.64
N PRO A 920 -23.46 -1.80 -4.73
CA PRO A 920 -23.59 -1.29 -6.09
C PRO A 920 -24.98 -0.72 -6.36
N PHE A 921 -26.00 -1.46 -5.90
CA PHE A 921 -27.40 -1.09 -6.02
C PHE A 921 -27.69 0.16 -5.19
N ASN A 922 -27.25 0.19 -3.93
CA ASN A 922 -27.49 1.31 -3.02
C ASN A 922 -26.75 2.60 -3.45
N ILE A 923 -25.53 2.50 -3.99
CA ILE A 923 -24.79 3.64 -4.58
C ILE A 923 -25.59 4.23 -5.74
N ALA A 924 -25.95 3.40 -6.73
CA ALA A 924 -26.70 3.85 -7.89
C ALA A 924 -28.08 4.42 -7.51
N SER A 925 -28.74 3.84 -6.50
CA SER A 925 -30.06 4.28 -6.01
C SER A 925 -30.02 5.68 -5.40
N TYR A 926 -29.06 5.97 -4.51
CA TYR A 926 -29.01 7.28 -3.86
C TYR A 926 -28.34 8.34 -4.73
N ALA A 927 -27.41 7.96 -5.62
CA ALA A 927 -26.95 8.86 -6.68
C ALA A 927 -28.11 9.29 -7.59
N LEU A 928 -28.94 8.34 -8.06
CA LEU A 928 -30.13 8.64 -8.86
C LEU A 928 -31.14 9.51 -8.10
N LEU A 929 -31.43 9.20 -6.83
CA LEU A 929 -32.32 10.02 -6.00
C LEU A 929 -31.81 11.46 -5.87
N THR A 930 -30.49 11.63 -5.68
CA THR A 930 -29.86 12.95 -5.63
C THR A 930 -29.99 13.68 -6.96
N CYS A 931 -29.80 13.01 -8.10
CA CYS A 931 -30.02 13.59 -9.42
C CYS A 931 -31.49 13.97 -9.68
N MET A 932 -32.45 13.16 -9.24
CA MET A 932 -33.89 13.44 -9.37
C MET A 932 -34.31 14.65 -8.52
N ILE A 933 -33.93 14.67 -7.24
CA ILE A 933 -34.24 15.80 -6.34
C ILE A 933 -33.53 17.08 -6.82
N ALA A 934 -32.28 17.01 -7.28
CA ALA A 934 -31.59 18.16 -7.86
C ALA A 934 -32.36 18.70 -9.08
N HIS A 935 -32.78 17.82 -10.00
CA HIS A 935 -33.49 18.21 -11.20
C HIS A 935 -34.83 18.93 -10.93
N VAL A 936 -35.67 18.40 -10.02
CA VAL A 936 -36.98 19.01 -9.69
C VAL A 936 -36.85 20.27 -8.84
N CYS A 937 -35.65 20.57 -8.33
CA CYS A 937 -35.32 21.78 -7.59
C CYS A 937 -34.44 22.77 -8.40
N ASP A 938 -34.24 22.51 -9.70
CA ASP A 938 -33.39 23.31 -10.60
C ASP A 938 -31.94 23.51 -10.09
N LEU A 939 -31.41 22.50 -9.39
CA LEU A 939 -30.04 22.40 -8.91
C LEU A 939 -29.21 21.42 -9.76
N VAL A 940 -27.89 21.54 -9.67
CA VAL A 940 -26.94 20.57 -10.24
C VAL A 940 -26.71 19.42 -9.24
N PRO A 941 -26.61 18.15 -9.67
CA PRO A 941 -26.22 17.06 -8.77
C PRO A 941 -24.77 17.26 -8.26
N GLY A 942 -24.59 17.18 -6.93
CA GLY A 942 -23.29 17.27 -6.25
C GLY A 942 -22.76 15.89 -5.83
N GLU A 943 -22.14 15.83 -4.65
CA GLU A 943 -21.51 14.61 -4.14
C GLU A 943 -22.51 13.62 -3.54
N PHE A 944 -22.27 12.32 -3.75
CA PHE A 944 -22.93 11.25 -2.99
C PHE A 944 -21.93 10.60 -2.01
N VAL A 945 -22.22 10.70 -0.71
CA VAL A 945 -21.36 10.22 0.38
C VAL A 945 -22.01 9.01 1.06
N HIS A 946 -21.44 7.82 0.86
CA HIS A 946 -21.96 6.59 1.45
C HIS A 946 -21.21 6.22 2.74
N VAL A 947 -21.90 6.33 3.89
CA VAL A 947 -21.40 5.89 5.19
C VAL A 947 -22.05 4.55 5.55
N ILE A 948 -21.26 3.53 5.94
CA ILE A 948 -21.79 2.21 6.29
C ILE A 948 -21.39 1.82 7.72
N GLY A 949 -22.30 1.12 8.41
CA GLY A 949 -22.03 0.34 9.62
C GLY A 949 -21.40 -1.02 9.32
N ASP A 950 -22.17 -2.11 9.46
CA ASP A 950 -21.68 -3.48 9.22
C ASP A 950 -21.76 -3.86 7.73
N ALA A 951 -20.80 -3.38 6.95
CA ALA A 951 -20.50 -3.94 5.64
C ALA A 951 -19.83 -5.32 5.79
N HIS A 952 -20.15 -6.24 4.87
CA HIS A 952 -19.75 -7.64 4.94
C HIS A 952 -19.82 -8.36 3.58
N VAL A 953 -18.91 -9.31 3.36
CA VAL A 953 -18.96 -10.28 2.25
C VAL A 953 -19.51 -11.60 2.77
N TYR A 954 -20.56 -12.14 2.14
CA TYR A 954 -20.98 -13.52 2.41
C TYR A 954 -19.91 -14.50 1.91
N VAL A 955 -19.68 -15.61 2.63
CA VAL A 955 -18.67 -16.61 2.26
C VAL A 955 -18.90 -17.15 0.84
N THR A 956 -20.16 -17.24 0.39
CA THR A 956 -20.56 -17.63 -0.96
C THR A 956 -20.21 -16.62 -2.06
N HIS A 957 -19.82 -15.39 -1.72
CA HIS A 957 -19.48 -14.31 -2.64
C HIS A 957 -17.96 -14.10 -2.80
N VAL A 958 -17.13 -14.67 -1.91
CA VAL A 958 -15.66 -14.46 -1.88
C VAL A 958 -14.99 -14.70 -3.23
N ARG A 959 -15.14 -15.89 -3.81
CA ARG A 959 -14.54 -16.21 -5.12
C ARG A 959 -15.10 -15.33 -6.27
N PRO A 960 -16.43 -15.13 -6.40
CA PRO A 960 -17.00 -14.13 -7.31
C PRO A 960 -16.43 -12.69 -7.16
N LEU A 961 -16.00 -12.29 -5.97
CA LEU A 961 -15.31 -11.01 -5.73
C LEU A 961 -13.84 -11.05 -6.18
N GLU A 962 -13.10 -12.11 -5.87
CA GLU A 962 -11.74 -12.33 -6.39
C GLU A 962 -11.69 -12.39 -7.92
N GLU A 963 -12.77 -12.85 -8.58
CA GLU A 963 -12.92 -12.85 -10.04
C GLU A 963 -13.23 -11.44 -10.60
N GLN A 964 -13.86 -10.54 -9.82
CA GLN A 964 -14.00 -9.12 -10.20
C GLN A 964 -12.71 -8.32 -9.95
N LEU A 965 -12.01 -8.53 -8.84
CA LEU A 965 -10.80 -7.76 -8.47
C LEU A 965 -9.67 -7.87 -9.51
N LYS A 966 -9.71 -8.88 -10.37
CA LYS A 966 -8.80 -9.07 -11.52
C LYS A 966 -9.15 -8.18 -12.73
N LYS A 967 -10.30 -7.50 -12.71
CA LYS A 967 -10.82 -6.65 -13.79
C LYS A 967 -10.52 -5.18 -13.49
N SER A 968 -10.07 -4.44 -14.50
CA SER A 968 -9.90 -2.99 -14.37
C SER A 968 -11.25 -2.27 -14.56
N PRO A 969 -11.51 -1.18 -13.82
CA PRO A 969 -12.62 -0.27 -14.10
C PRO A 969 -12.65 0.21 -15.55
N ARG A 970 -13.86 0.55 -16.01
CA ARG A 970 -14.16 1.21 -17.28
C ARG A 970 -14.85 2.55 -16.98
N PRO A 971 -14.82 3.55 -17.88
CA PRO A 971 -15.43 4.86 -17.66
C PRO A 971 -16.88 4.77 -17.16
N PHE A 972 -17.29 5.72 -16.32
CA PHE A 972 -18.66 5.77 -15.82
C PHE A 972 -19.66 6.19 -16.91
N PRO A 973 -20.89 5.67 -16.88
CA PRO A 973 -21.94 6.10 -17.80
C PRO A 973 -22.43 7.51 -17.48
N ILE A 974 -22.94 8.20 -18.49
CA ILE A 974 -23.60 9.50 -18.33
C ILE A 974 -25.11 9.26 -18.21
N LEU A 975 -25.72 9.67 -17.10
CA LEU A 975 -27.17 9.70 -16.93
C LEU A 975 -27.75 10.95 -17.60
N LYS A 976 -28.70 10.78 -18.51
CA LYS A 976 -29.61 11.84 -18.96
C LYS A 976 -31.00 11.63 -18.36
N ILE A 977 -31.61 12.74 -17.96
CA ILE A 977 -32.97 12.84 -17.41
C ILE A 977 -33.81 13.68 -18.38
N ASN A 978 -35.08 13.35 -18.55
CA ASN A 978 -36.04 14.14 -19.33
C ASN A 978 -36.20 15.55 -18.72
N PRO A 979 -35.88 16.65 -19.44
CA PRO A 979 -35.86 18.00 -18.87
C PRO A 979 -37.24 18.56 -18.50
N GLU A 980 -38.32 17.97 -19.02
CA GLU A 980 -39.70 18.41 -18.79
C GLU A 980 -40.27 17.95 -17.44
N LYS A 981 -39.56 17.09 -16.70
CA LYS A 981 -40.06 16.42 -15.49
C LYS A 981 -39.78 17.22 -14.22
N LYS A 982 -40.63 18.22 -13.97
CA LYS A 982 -40.49 19.18 -12.84
C LYS A 982 -41.09 18.74 -11.50
N ASP A 983 -41.60 17.51 -11.41
CA ASP A 983 -42.14 16.92 -10.19
C ASP A 983 -41.58 15.52 -9.94
N ILE A 984 -41.39 15.15 -8.66
CA ILE A 984 -40.72 13.92 -8.24
C ILE A 984 -41.58 12.67 -8.46
N ASP A 985 -42.90 12.79 -8.31
CA ASP A 985 -43.86 11.70 -8.49
C ASP A 985 -44.24 11.53 -9.98
N SER A 986 -43.93 12.51 -10.82
CA SER A 986 -44.15 12.47 -12.27
C SER A 986 -43.17 11.57 -13.07
N PHE A 987 -42.09 11.07 -12.45
CA PHE A 987 -41.04 10.32 -13.14
C PHE A 987 -41.44 8.89 -13.53
N SER A 988 -41.00 8.46 -14.71
CA SER A 988 -41.18 7.10 -15.25
C SER A 988 -39.84 6.51 -15.68
N ALA A 989 -39.75 5.18 -15.83
CA ALA A 989 -38.51 4.52 -16.28
C ALA A 989 -38.02 5.02 -17.66
N SER A 990 -38.93 5.47 -18.54
CA SER A 990 -38.64 6.08 -19.84
C SER A 990 -38.01 7.47 -19.78
N ASP A 991 -38.07 8.17 -18.64
CA ASP A 991 -37.49 9.50 -18.47
C ASP A 991 -35.96 9.47 -18.23
N PHE A 992 -35.36 8.29 -18.13
CA PHE A 992 -33.94 8.10 -17.81
C PHE A 992 -33.20 7.33 -18.91
N LYS A 993 -32.06 7.86 -19.35
CA LYS A 993 -31.17 7.19 -20.32
C LYS A 993 -29.73 7.20 -19.83
N LEU A 994 -29.18 6.02 -19.55
CA LEU A 994 -27.73 5.84 -19.43
C LEU A 994 -27.11 5.83 -20.83
N ILE A 995 -26.03 6.59 -21.00
CA ILE A 995 -25.19 6.64 -22.20
C ILE A 995 -23.80 6.11 -21.82
N GLY A 996 -23.24 5.24 -22.65
CA GLY A 996 -21.89 4.69 -22.43
C GLY A 996 -21.80 3.57 -21.38
N TYR A 997 -22.92 3.01 -20.91
CA TYR A 997 -22.88 1.92 -19.93
C TYR A 997 -22.42 0.59 -20.55
N ASP A 998 -21.11 0.39 -20.62
CA ASP A 998 -20.42 -0.82 -21.08
C ASP A 998 -19.74 -1.55 -19.92
N PRO A 999 -20.48 -2.23 -19.03
CA PRO A 999 -19.90 -2.93 -17.89
C PRO A 999 -19.28 -4.28 -18.29
N GLU A 1000 -18.31 -4.72 -17.51
CA GLU A 1000 -17.82 -6.10 -17.48
C GLU A 1000 -18.93 -7.16 -17.40
N GLN A 1001 -18.69 -8.37 -17.92
CA GLN A 1001 -19.70 -9.45 -17.92
C GLN A 1001 -20.27 -9.69 -16.52
N LYS A 1002 -21.59 -9.92 -16.43
CA LYS A 1002 -22.28 -10.22 -15.16
C LYS A 1002 -21.60 -11.41 -14.47
N ILE A 1003 -21.34 -11.23 -13.18
CA ILE A 1003 -20.92 -12.27 -12.26
C ILE A 1003 -22.17 -12.69 -11.47
N GLU A 1004 -22.35 -14.00 -11.26
CA GLU A 1004 -23.52 -14.52 -10.53
C GLU A 1004 -23.23 -14.67 -9.04
N MET A 1005 -24.11 -14.12 -8.21
CA MET A 1005 -24.08 -14.22 -6.76
C MET A 1005 -25.49 -14.51 -6.26
N LYS A 1006 -25.63 -15.42 -5.30
CA LYS A 1006 -26.90 -15.75 -4.67
C LYS A 1006 -27.14 -14.84 -3.47
N MET A 1007 -28.34 -14.28 -3.37
CA MET A 1007 -28.79 -13.54 -2.18
C MET A 1007 -28.97 -14.50 -1.00
N ALA A 1008 -28.63 -14.05 0.21
CA ALA A 1008 -28.84 -14.81 1.46
C ALA A 1008 -30.16 -14.38 2.14
N VAL A 1009 -30.99 -15.34 2.55
CA VAL A 1009 -32.43 -15.13 2.85
C VAL A 1009 -32.80 -15.31 4.32
#